data_AF-A0ABD1DED5-F1
#
_entry.id   AF-A0ABD1DED5-F1
#
_cell.length_a   1.000
_cell.length_b   1.000
_cell.length_c   1.000
_cell.angle_alpha   90.00
_cell.angle_beta   90.00
_cell.angle_gamma   90.00
#
_symmetry.space_group_name_H-M   'P 1'
#
loop_
_entity.id
_entity.type
_entity.pdbx_description
1 polymer ?
#
loop_
_entity_poly.entity_id
_entity_poly.type
_entity_poly.pdbx_seq_one_letter_code
_entity_poly.pdbx_strand_id
1 'polypeptide(L)'
;MSLKTRGIVFATFFGSCLIVGLLVAALTTDNWVQSGARRYNSTESQGRVHFGLFSGQKHLNVAYGWRQHDIDVLAVIRDEPDVMSYWLWLGTAIGAGLGALGGAIGAIASVLKSSSASKKTGTLMVLFVSNFLSGISQVVSFACWLVQFVQYLQHNVLVVDDRKNNWYSVGLASLGTSFYFVVAGFVVVVINLILLTVATRMEKRERTQVLDEKTRTMAKTKWNILFATFVLSCLSLATLIVSFCTPYWVIAQASEQTAYKNSDIQYGLFAGSLTRNVLATPVFYDLTLICLYEHNVCAYSCQKEEALRESELLAMMAGEKPEECPLATGRLATVDTTTSPTGRAIPREEFINAGLWLTTVIFLGLATAFAGASASFSIINVLFNPVEPVFSVFGLYIWNGVVIGATLLVMILWGTLFGTYLSINVGITDTLTPEAPYNSAGMAALGASYWILFLPLLLHGSNIGLLLWRQYEINREPPPTTINVDKSDLTIWLDNAGKTTYLEAAKTKFTKNYRGMNPSKITTTVGLNIGQIDLHGIRMSFWDLGGQQELQSLWDKYYSESHAVIYVVDSNDRERMHETKEVFDRMIANEYLSGVPLLVLANKQDLPDCMGVREIKPVFQEAGHLIGRRDCLVMPVSALTGEGVDEGIKWLVESIKRNSFTRPPKTEDT
;
A
#
# COMPACT_ATOMS: atom_id res chain seq x y z
N MET A 1 14.25 9.27 9.18
CA MET A 1 13.61 8.63 10.34
C MET A 1 14.40 9.01 11.58
N SER A 2 13.71 9.49 12.61
CA SER A 2 14.32 9.64 13.93
C SER A 2 14.76 8.29 14.52
N LEU A 3 15.61 8.36 15.55
CA LEU A 3 16.04 7.18 16.32
C LEU A 3 14.85 6.40 16.89
N LYS A 4 13.80 7.11 17.32
CA LYS A 4 12.55 6.51 17.83
C LYS A 4 11.84 5.71 16.74
N THR A 5 11.72 6.28 15.55
CA THR A 5 11.07 5.62 14.41
C THR A 5 11.87 4.42 13.92
N ARG A 6 13.21 4.48 13.95
CA ARG A 6 14.09 3.32 13.68
C ARG A 6 13.94 2.23 14.74
N GLY A 7 13.77 2.60 16.01
CA GLY A 7 13.51 1.68 17.11
C GLY A 7 12.20 0.90 16.95
N ILE A 8 11.12 1.55 16.53
CA ILE A 8 9.83 0.89 16.30
C ILE A 8 9.90 -0.09 15.12
N VAL A 9 10.56 0.30 14.01
CA VAL A 9 10.77 -0.62 12.88
C VAL A 9 11.67 -1.78 13.29
N PHE A 10 12.69 -1.56 14.11
CA PHE A 10 13.52 -2.64 14.62
C PHE A 10 12.76 -3.57 15.56
N ALA A 11 11.79 -3.09 16.34
CA ALA A 11 11.00 -3.94 17.23
C ALA A 11 10.23 -5.04 16.48
N THR A 12 9.87 -4.82 15.21
CA THR A 12 9.18 -5.83 14.39
C THR A 12 10.09 -7.01 13.99
N PHE A 13 11.42 -6.87 14.15
CA PHE A 13 12.37 -7.97 14.05
C PHE A 13 12.01 -9.09 15.03
N PHE A 14 11.83 -8.73 16.31
CA PHE A 14 11.54 -9.70 17.37
C PHE A 14 10.17 -10.36 17.17
N GLY A 15 9.16 -9.59 16.73
CA GLY A 15 7.86 -10.15 16.34
C GLY A 15 8.00 -11.13 15.17
N SER A 16 8.79 -10.79 14.16
CA SER A 16 9.05 -11.65 13.01
C SER A 16 9.77 -12.95 13.38
N CYS A 17 10.77 -12.89 14.27
CA CYS A 17 11.42 -14.09 14.80
C CYS A 17 10.47 -14.96 15.64
N LEU A 18 9.58 -14.34 16.43
CA LEU A 18 8.58 -15.07 17.21
C LEU A 18 7.57 -15.78 16.30
N ILE A 19 7.12 -15.15 15.21
CA ILE A 19 6.26 -15.78 14.20
C ILE A 19 6.94 -17.02 13.63
N VAL A 20 8.20 -16.92 13.21
CA VAL A 20 8.97 -18.06 12.69
C VAL A 20 9.05 -19.18 13.73
N GLY A 21 9.40 -18.84 14.98
CA GLY A 21 9.50 -19.82 16.06
C GLY A 21 8.19 -20.55 16.34
N LEU A 22 7.07 -19.81 16.40
CA LEU A 22 5.73 -20.36 16.63
C LEU A 22 5.30 -21.27 15.48
N LEU A 23 5.50 -20.87 14.22
CA LEU A 23 5.09 -21.66 13.06
C LEU A 23 5.98 -22.87 12.83
N VAL A 24 7.28 -22.77 13.10
CA VAL A 24 8.17 -23.95 13.10
C VAL A 24 7.76 -24.91 14.21
N ALA A 25 7.47 -24.43 15.42
CA ALA A 25 6.96 -25.27 16.50
C ALA A 25 5.62 -25.90 16.12
N ALA A 26 4.71 -25.17 15.48
CA ALA A 26 3.46 -25.72 14.96
C ALA A 26 3.74 -26.87 13.98
N LEU A 27 4.65 -26.69 13.02
CA LEU A 27 4.97 -27.71 12.03
C LEU A 27 5.66 -28.95 12.61
N THR A 28 6.49 -28.81 13.65
CA THR A 28 7.34 -29.91 14.15
C THR A 28 6.78 -30.64 15.37
N THR A 29 5.81 -30.07 16.07
CA THR A 29 5.22 -30.70 17.26
C THR A 29 4.02 -31.58 16.92
N ASP A 30 3.83 -32.60 17.73
CA ASP A 30 2.85 -33.68 17.61
C ASP A 30 1.52 -33.38 18.33
N ASN A 31 1.21 -32.10 18.54
CA ASN A 31 0.12 -31.66 19.42
C ASN A 31 -0.89 -30.74 18.70
N TRP A 32 -1.32 -31.12 17.51
CA TRP A 32 -2.40 -30.41 16.80
C TRP A 32 -3.79 -30.86 17.24
N VAL A 33 -3.94 -32.14 17.58
CA VAL A 33 -5.18 -32.72 18.10
C VAL A 33 -4.86 -33.60 19.30
N GLN A 34 -5.73 -33.57 20.31
CA GLN A 34 -5.66 -34.42 21.49
C GLN A 34 -7.01 -35.10 21.71
N SER A 35 -7.00 -36.39 22.07
CA SER A 35 -8.22 -37.14 22.39
C SER A 35 -7.94 -38.25 23.40
N GLY A 36 -8.95 -38.59 24.19
CA GLY A 36 -8.95 -39.80 25.02
C GLY A 36 -9.38 -41.02 24.21
N ALA A 37 -8.88 -42.20 24.56
CA ALA A 37 -9.30 -43.47 23.96
C ALA A 37 -9.70 -44.49 25.05
N ARG A 38 -10.71 -45.30 24.77
CA ARG A 38 -11.14 -46.42 25.62
C ARG A 38 -11.46 -47.65 24.80
N ARG A 39 -11.57 -48.79 25.48
CA ARG A 39 -11.91 -50.08 24.88
C ARG A 39 -13.27 -50.55 25.42
N TYR A 40 -14.18 -50.99 24.55
CA TYR A 40 -15.58 -51.29 24.92
C TYR A 40 -15.73 -52.29 26.10
N ASN A 41 -14.87 -53.31 26.18
CA ASN A 41 -15.00 -54.41 27.14
C ASN A 41 -13.95 -54.38 28.27
N SER A 42 -13.34 -53.23 28.56
CA SER A 42 -12.34 -53.11 29.62
C SER A 42 -12.41 -51.75 30.29
N THR A 43 -12.77 -51.74 31.57
CA THR A 43 -12.78 -50.53 32.42
C THR A 43 -11.37 -50.11 32.84
N GLU A 44 -10.39 -51.01 32.79
CA GLU A 44 -8.99 -50.73 33.10
C GLU A 44 -8.19 -50.22 31.88
N SER A 45 -8.74 -50.37 30.66
CA SER A 45 -8.10 -49.92 29.43
C SER A 45 -8.42 -48.47 29.12
N GLN A 46 -7.38 -47.64 29.14
CA GLN A 46 -7.44 -46.21 28.86
C GLN A 46 -6.29 -45.79 27.95
N GLY A 47 -6.51 -44.76 27.16
CA GLY A 47 -5.50 -44.25 26.25
C GLY A 47 -5.58 -42.75 26.03
N ARG A 48 -4.47 -42.19 25.54
CA ARG A 48 -4.38 -40.82 25.04
C ARG A 48 -3.77 -40.85 23.66
N VAL A 49 -4.36 -40.09 22.75
CA VAL A 49 -3.91 -39.95 21.37
C VAL A 49 -3.62 -38.48 21.14
N HIS A 50 -2.41 -38.19 20.68
CA HIS A 50 -2.03 -36.88 20.19
C HIS A 50 -1.36 -37.04 18.84
N PHE A 51 -1.71 -36.21 17.87
CA PHE A 51 -0.95 -36.16 16.62
C PHE A 51 -0.83 -34.74 16.10
N GLY A 52 0.31 -34.50 15.45
CA GLY A 52 0.63 -33.27 14.77
C GLY A 52 0.43 -33.38 13.28
N LEU A 53 1.08 -32.50 12.54
CA LEU A 53 0.90 -32.43 11.09
C LEU A 53 1.55 -33.62 10.36
N PHE A 54 2.71 -34.08 10.82
CA PHE A 54 3.50 -35.13 10.14
C PHE A 54 3.65 -36.41 10.96
N SER A 55 3.62 -36.30 12.28
CA SER A 55 3.79 -37.41 13.20
C SER A 55 2.85 -37.25 14.40
N GLY A 56 2.54 -38.37 15.05
CA GLY A 56 1.78 -38.42 16.29
C GLY A 56 2.18 -39.58 17.17
N GLN A 57 1.62 -39.64 18.37
CA GLN A 57 1.79 -40.76 19.27
C GLN A 57 0.47 -41.10 19.98
N LYS A 58 0.26 -42.39 20.21
CA LYS A 58 -0.81 -42.90 21.07
C LYS A 58 -0.21 -43.70 22.21
N HIS A 59 -0.70 -43.43 23.42
CA HIS A 59 -0.36 -44.14 24.63
C HIS A 59 -1.58 -44.94 25.04
N LEU A 60 -1.53 -46.26 24.90
CA LEU A 60 -2.64 -47.16 25.17
C LEU A 60 -2.29 -48.10 26.33
N ASN A 61 -3.12 -48.15 27.36
CA ASN A 61 -3.03 -49.14 28.42
C ASN A 61 -3.97 -50.31 28.13
N VAL A 62 -3.40 -51.49 27.91
CA VAL A 62 -4.16 -52.73 27.60
C VAL A 62 -4.34 -53.59 28.85
N ALA A 63 -4.62 -52.96 30.01
CA ALA A 63 -4.76 -53.55 31.35
C ALA A 63 -3.46 -54.10 32.00
N TYR A 64 -2.40 -54.35 31.23
CA TYR A 64 -1.10 -54.82 31.73
C TYR A 64 0.00 -53.73 31.71
N GLY A 65 -0.38 -52.46 31.55
CA GLY A 65 0.54 -51.33 31.52
C GLY A 65 0.47 -50.50 30.24
N TRP A 66 1.11 -49.34 30.27
CA TRP A 66 1.13 -48.37 29.18
C TRP A 66 2.09 -48.76 28.06
N ARG A 67 1.60 -48.69 26.81
CA ARG A 67 2.41 -48.84 25.61
C ARG A 67 2.29 -47.62 24.72
N GLN A 68 3.41 -47.16 24.21
CA GLN A 68 3.50 -46.05 23.28
C GLN A 68 3.63 -46.60 21.86
N HIS A 69 2.85 -46.03 20.95
CA HIS A 69 2.90 -46.33 19.53
C HIS A 69 2.98 -45.02 18.76
N ASP A 70 3.93 -44.93 17.83
CA ASP A 70 4.04 -43.79 16.94
C ASP A 70 3.02 -43.90 15.80
N ILE A 71 2.54 -42.75 15.35
CA ILE A 71 1.60 -42.59 14.25
C ILE A 71 2.32 -41.83 13.15
N ASP A 72 2.49 -42.45 12.00
CA ASP A 72 2.91 -41.77 10.77
C ASP A 72 1.67 -41.16 10.10
N VAL A 73 1.51 -39.85 10.25
CA VAL A 73 0.32 -39.14 9.76
C VAL A 73 0.28 -39.14 8.23
N LEU A 74 1.44 -39.10 7.56
CA LEU A 74 1.52 -39.18 6.10
C LEU A 74 1.09 -40.55 5.58
N ALA A 75 1.44 -41.63 6.30
CA ALA A 75 0.95 -42.97 5.98
C ALA A 75 -0.58 -43.05 6.19
N VAL A 76 -1.11 -42.50 7.29
CA VAL A 76 -2.56 -42.48 7.55
C VAL A 76 -3.33 -41.75 6.46
N ILE A 77 -2.86 -40.60 5.97
CA ILE A 77 -3.52 -39.87 4.86
C ILE A 77 -3.55 -40.70 3.57
N ARG A 78 -2.44 -41.40 3.29
CA ARG A 78 -2.29 -42.19 2.05
C ARG A 78 -3.17 -43.43 2.07
N ASP A 79 -3.17 -44.12 3.20
CA ASP A 79 -3.75 -45.46 3.31
C ASP A 79 -5.20 -45.43 3.82
N GLU A 80 -5.61 -44.36 4.52
CA GLU A 80 -6.94 -44.19 5.13
C GLU A 80 -7.54 -42.78 4.86
N PRO A 81 -7.98 -42.47 3.61
CA PRO A 81 -8.47 -41.13 3.23
C PRO A 81 -9.76 -40.69 3.94
N ASP A 82 -10.52 -41.64 4.49
CA ASP A 82 -11.73 -41.36 5.28
C ASP A 82 -11.40 -40.74 6.66
N VAL A 83 -10.16 -40.90 7.14
CA VAL A 83 -9.72 -40.40 8.45
C VAL A 83 -9.19 -38.98 8.33
N MET A 84 -8.56 -38.61 7.21
CA MET A 84 -8.01 -37.28 7.02
C MET A 84 -7.95 -36.87 5.54
N SER A 85 -8.27 -35.61 5.23
CA SER A 85 -8.22 -35.09 3.86
C SER A 85 -6.83 -34.59 3.51
N TYR A 86 -6.25 -35.16 2.45
CA TYR A 86 -4.94 -34.75 1.93
C TYR A 86 -4.88 -33.26 1.60
N TRP A 87 -5.92 -32.70 0.98
CA TRP A 87 -5.90 -31.30 0.51
C TRP A 87 -5.96 -30.28 1.65
N LEU A 88 -6.75 -30.55 2.68
CA LEU A 88 -6.83 -29.69 3.86
C LEU A 88 -5.55 -29.79 4.69
N TRP A 89 -4.97 -30.98 4.82
CA TRP A 89 -3.64 -31.16 5.42
C TRP A 89 -2.57 -30.37 4.65
N LEU A 90 -2.53 -30.52 3.32
CA LEU A 90 -1.55 -29.84 2.47
C LEU A 90 -1.67 -28.32 2.56
N GLY A 91 -2.91 -27.80 2.53
CA GLY A 91 -3.19 -26.37 2.73
C GLY A 91 -2.71 -25.87 4.10
N THR A 92 -2.87 -26.69 5.14
CA THR A 92 -2.36 -26.37 6.49
C THR A 92 -0.84 -26.29 6.52
N ALA A 93 -0.15 -27.29 5.94
CA ALA A 93 1.31 -27.38 5.88
C ALA A 93 1.92 -26.23 5.07
N ILE A 94 1.40 -25.98 3.87
CA ILE A 94 1.87 -24.89 3.00
C ILE A 94 1.59 -23.54 3.65
N GLY A 95 0.40 -23.34 4.24
CA GLY A 95 0.05 -22.09 4.92
C GLY A 95 1.00 -21.76 6.07
N ALA A 96 1.28 -22.73 6.95
CA ALA A 96 2.23 -22.53 8.04
C ALA A 96 3.67 -22.33 7.55
N GLY A 97 4.09 -23.07 6.51
CA GLY A 97 5.42 -22.94 5.90
C GLY A 97 5.65 -21.59 5.22
N LEU A 98 4.70 -21.12 4.40
CA LEU A 98 4.74 -19.79 3.78
C LEU A 98 4.65 -18.67 4.83
N GLY A 99 3.89 -18.89 5.90
CA GLY A 99 3.82 -18.00 7.05
C GLY A 99 5.18 -17.78 7.70
N ALA A 100 5.93 -18.86 7.92
CA ALA A 100 7.28 -18.83 8.48
C ALA A 100 8.26 -18.15 7.52
N LEU A 101 8.18 -18.44 6.21
CA LEU A 101 9.01 -17.77 5.20
C LEU A 101 8.77 -16.26 5.17
N GLY A 102 7.50 -15.83 5.21
CA GLY A 102 7.12 -14.42 5.31
C GLY A 102 7.69 -13.76 6.57
N GLY A 103 7.64 -14.45 7.71
CA GLY A 103 8.28 -14.01 8.96
C GLY A 103 9.79 -13.83 8.81
N ALA A 104 10.50 -14.78 8.20
CA ALA A 104 11.95 -14.70 7.99
C ALA A 104 12.35 -13.52 7.09
N ILE A 105 11.61 -13.31 5.98
CA ILE A 105 11.81 -12.15 5.09
C ILE A 105 11.55 -10.85 5.86
N GLY A 106 10.48 -10.80 6.66
CA GLY A 106 10.14 -9.66 7.52
C GLY A 106 11.25 -9.33 8.53
N ALA A 107 11.85 -10.35 9.15
CA ALA A 107 12.96 -10.19 10.08
C ALA A 107 14.18 -9.55 9.39
N ILE A 108 14.60 -10.08 8.24
CA ILE A 108 15.72 -9.53 7.46
C ILE A 108 15.43 -8.08 7.03
N ALA A 109 14.23 -7.84 6.48
CA ALA A 109 13.83 -6.52 6.02
C ALA A 109 13.77 -5.48 7.16
N SER A 110 13.39 -5.89 8.37
CA SER A 110 13.32 -5.00 9.54
C SER A 110 14.71 -4.50 9.96
N VAL A 111 15.71 -5.39 9.96
CA VAL A 111 17.12 -5.08 10.25
C VAL A 111 17.73 -4.20 9.17
N LEU A 112 17.47 -4.53 7.90
CA LEU A 112 17.96 -3.71 6.78
C LEU A 112 17.35 -2.30 6.80
N LYS A 113 16.06 -2.19 7.12
CA LYS A 113 15.38 -0.89 7.20
C LYS A 113 15.83 -0.08 8.43
N SER A 114 16.04 -0.73 9.57
CA SER A 114 16.48 -0.05 10.80
C SER A 114 17.94 0.41 10.73
N SER A 115 18.80 -0.32 10.02
CA SER A 115 20.23 0.00 9.87
C SER A 115 20.50 1.00 8.74
N SER A 116 19.66 1.07 7.70
CA SER A 116 19.90 1.96 6.56
C SER A 116 19.58 3.43 6.88
N ALA A 117 20.55 4.31 6.62
CA ALA A 117 20.35 5.75 6.54
C ALA A 117 19.67 6.19 5.23
N SER A 118 19.67 5.33 4.21
CA SER A 118 19.21 5.63 2.86
C SER A 118 17.70 5.51 2.72
N LYS A 119 17.08 6.52 2.08
CA LYS A 119 15.63 6.66 1.84
C LYS A 119 15.09 5.69 0.77
N LYS A 120 15.58 4.45 0.67
CA LYS A 120 15.05 3.47 -0.30
C LYS A 120 13.64 3.04 0.12
N THR A 121 12.64 3.48 -0.64
CA THR A 121 11.21 3.19 -0.45
C THR A 121 10.89 1.69 -0.49
N GLY A 122 11.70 0.90 -1.21
CA GLY A 122 11.48 -0.53 -1.41
C GLY A 122 11.53 -1.38 -0.14
N THR A 123 12.38 -1.06 0.84
CA THR A 123 12.52 -1.92 2.04
C THR A 123 11.31 -1.83 2.97
N LEU A 124 10.60 -0.68 3.01
CA LEU A 124 9.34 -0.56 3.76
C LEU A 124 8.21 -1.35 3.08
N MET A 125 8.20 -1.38 1.74
CA MET A 125 7.26 -2.20 0.97
C MET A 125 7.43 -3.69 1.28
N VAL A 126 8.67 -4.18 1.30
CA VAL A 126 8.98 -5.58 1.63
C VAL A 126 8.48 -5.92 3.04
N LEU A 127 8.60 -5.02 4.01
CA LEU A 127 8.11 -5.23 5.38
C LEU A 127 6.58 -5.42 5.45
N PHE A 128 5.82 -4.57 4.78
CA PHE A 128 4.35 -4.70 4.76
C PHE A 128 3.91 -5.94 3.99
N VAL A 129 4.48 -6.17 2.80
CA VAL A 129 4.12 -7.32 1.95
C VAL A 129 4.43 -8.64 2.64
N SER A 130 5.61 -8.77 3.25
CA SER A 130 6.01 -10.00 3.96
C SER A 130 5.12 -10.30 5.18
N ASN A 131 4.80 -9.29 6.00
CA ASN A 131 3.90 -9.47 7.15
C ASN A 131 2.46 -9.78 6.71
N PHE A 132 1.97 -9.12 5.65
CA PHE A 132 0.61 -9.37 5.13
C PHE A 132 0.48 -10.77 4.52
N LEU A 133 1.48 -11.19 3.72
CA LEU A 133 1.52 -12.54 3.15
C LEU A 133 1.65 -13.61 4.25
N SER A 134 2.44 -13.33 5.30
CA SER A 134 2.52 -14.19 6.49
C SER A 134 1.17 -14.29 7.22
N GLY A 135 0.42 -13.19 7.32
CA GLY A 135 -0.92 -13.19 7.90
C GLY A 135 -1.93 -14.01 7.10
N ILE A 136 -2.00 -13.80 5.77
CA ILE A 136 -2.91 -14.55 4.88
C ILE A 136 -2.61 -16.05 4.95
N SER A 137 -1.34 -16.43 4.84
CA SER A 137 -0.94 -17.84 4.87
C SER A 137 -1.27 -18.53 6.20
N GLN A 138 -1.18 -17.82 7.32
CA GLN A 138 -1.65 -18.31 8.63
C GLN A 138 -3.17 -18.43 8.70
N VAL A 139 -3.94 -17.53 8.09
CA VAL A 139 -5.41 -17.64 7.99
C VAL A 139 -5.80 -18.86 7.16
N VAL A 140 -5.11 -19.12 6.04
CA VAL A 140 -5.31 -20.33 5.23
C VAL A 140 -5.00 -21.57 6.06
N SER A 141 -3.87 -21.59 6.78
CA SER A 141 -3.50 -22.72 7.64
C SER A 141 -4.55 -22.98 8.73
N PHE A 142 -5.01 -21.92 9.39
CA PHE A 142 -6.07 -21.98 10.39
C PHE A 142 -7.38 -22.54 9.80
N ALA A 143 -7.83 -22.02 8.66
CA ALA A 143 -9.10 -22.40 8.05
C ALA A 143 -9.06 -23.86 7.56
N CYS A 144 -8.00 -24.25 6.85
CA CYS A 144 -7.82 -25.61 6.38
C CYS A 144 -7.83 -26.61 7.54
N TRP A 145 -7.09 -26.32 8.63
CA TRP A 145 -7.07 -27.21 9.78
C TRP A 145 -8.39 -27.21 10.55
N LEU A 146 -9.06 -26.08 10.68
CA LEU A 146 -10.34 -26.01 11.37
C LEU A 146 -11.40 -26.85 10.65
N VAL A 147 -11.44 -26.79 9.32
CA VAL A 147 -12.31 -27.64 8.50
C VAL A 147 -11.90 -29.11 8.64
N GLN A 148 -10.59 -29.42 8.56
CA GLN A 148 -10.06 -30.77 8.77
C GLN A 148 -10.49 -31.35 10.12
N PHE A 149 -10.43 -30.52 11.17
CA PHE A 149 -10.78 -30.91 12.52
C PHE A 149 -12.27 -31.19 12.67
N VAL A 150 -13.14 -30.25 12.27
CA VAL A 150 -14.60 -30.37 12.43
C VAL A 150 -15.16 -31.52 11.60
N GLN A 151 -14.70 -31.67 10.35
CA GLN A 151 -15.26 -32.68 9.45
C GLN A 151 -14.76 -34.09 9.73
N TYR A 152 -13.48 -34.27 10.11
CA TYR A 152 -12.88 -35.59 10.18
C TYR A 152 -12.46 -36.00 11.59
N LEU A 153 -11.84 -35.09 12.36
CA LEU A 153 -11.07 -35.47 13.56
C LEU A 153 -11.84 -35.24 14.87
N GLN A 154 -12.90 -34.44 14.86
CA GLN A 154 -13.63 -34.05 16.07
C GLN A 154 -14.26 -35.25 16.79
N HIS A 155 -14.74 -36.24 16.03
CA HIS A 155 -15.50 -37.37 16.57
C HIS A 155 -14.66 -38.64 16.76
N ASN A 156 -13.63 -38.83 15.94
CA ASN A 156 -12.78 -40.02 16.04
C ASN A 156 -11.38 -39.72 15.49
N VAL A 157 -10.36 -40.09 16.26
CA VAL A 157 -8.94 -39.88 15.90
C VAL A 157 -8.16 -41.19 15.77
N LEU A 158 -8.84 -42.33 15.92
CA LEU A 158 -8.19 -43.65 15.89
C LEU A 158 -8.21 -44.23 14.47
N VAL A 159 -7.06 -44.76 14.05
CA VAL A 159 -6.89 -45.47 12.77
C VAL A 159 -7.74 -46.75 12.73
N VAL A 160 -8.01 -47.27 11.52
CA VAL A 160 -8.87 -48.46 11.33
C VAL A 160 -8.46 -49.63 12.22
N ASP A 161 -7.16 -49.91 12.35
CA ASP A 161 -6.70 -51.07 13.11
C ASP A 161 -6.93 -50.96 14.62
N ASP A 162 -6.94 -49.75 15.18
CA ASP A 162 -7.33 -49.55 16.59
C ASP A 162 -8.83 -49.81 16.78
N ARG A 163 -9.64 -49.35 15.82
CA ARG A 163 -11.10 -49.57 15.82
C ARG A 163 -11.44 -51.06 15.72
N LYS A 164 -10.74 -51.81 14.86
CA LYS A 164 -10.85 -53.28 14.78
C LYS A 164 -10.51 -53.96 16.11
N ASN A 165 -9.62 -53.37 16.90
CA ASN A 165 -9.23 -53.87 18.23
C ASN A 165 -10.16 -53.41 19.37
N ASN A 166 -11.36 -52.93 19.05
CA ASN A 166 -12.40 -52.43 19.95
C ASN A 166 -12.04 -51.13 20.69
N TRP A 167 -11.11 -50.33 20.17
CA TRP A 167 -10.83 -48.99 20.69
C TRP A 167 -11.72 -47.94 20.03
N TYR A 168 -12.13 -46.95 20.81
CA TYR A 168 -12.91 -45.81 20.34
C TYR A 168 -12.48 -44.53 21.06
N SER A 169 -12.66 -43.38 20.40
CA SER A 169 -12.41 -42.07 20.99
C SER A 169 -13.47 -41.73 22.04
N VAL A 170 -13.03 -41.19 23.18
CA VAL A 170 -13.92 -40.82 24.29
C VAL A 170 -14.24 -39.33 24.18
N GLY A 171 -15.52 -39.02 24.00
CA GLY A 171 -15.96 -37.64 23.81
C GLY A 171 -15.46 -37.04 22.50
N LEU A 172 -15.49 -35.71 22.41
CA LEU A 172 -14.95 -34.99 21.27
C LEU A 172 -13.45 -34.78 21.45
N ALA A 173 -12.69 -34.90 20.36
CA ALA A 173 -11.30 -34.47 20.34
C ALA A 173 -11.20 -32.96 20.60
N SER A 174 -10.05 -32.51 21.07
CA SER A 174 -9.73 -31.10 21.30
C SER A 174 -8.56 -30.64 20.43
N LEU A 175 -8.59 -29.39 20.01
CA LEU A 175 -7.46 -28.73 19.35
C LEU A 175 -6.29 -28.62 20.34
N GLY A 176 -5.11 -29.04 19.91
CA GLY A 176 -3.90 -29.02 20.72
C GLY A 176 -3.10 -27.73 20.59
N THR A 177 -2.00 -27.63 21.34
CA THR A 177 -1.17 -26.42 21.44
C THR A 177 -0.57 -25.97 20.10
N SER A 178 -0.25 -26.90 19.21
CA SER A 178 0.37 -26.60 17.92
C SER A 178 -0.55 -25.76 17.02
N PHE A 179 -1.86 -26.00 17.08
CA PHE A 179 -2.86 -25.17 16.39
C PHE A 179 -2.87 -23.75 16.93
N TYR A 180 -2.82 -23.59 18.26
CA TYR A 180 -2.81 -22.27 18.89
C TYR A 180 -1.52 -21.49 18.65
N PHE A 181 -0.41 -22.13 18.29
CA PHE A 181 0.79 -21.42 17.83
C PHE A 181 0.56 -20.67 16.51
N VAL A 182 -0.26 -21.21 15.59
CA VAL A 182 -0.65 -20.49 14.36
C VAL A 182 -1.52 -19.27 14.71
N VAL A 183 -2.45 -19.43 15.65
CA VAL A 183 -3.29 -18.31 16.12
C VAL A 183 -2.44 -17.24 16.81
N ALA A 184 -1.52 -17.64 17.68
CA ALA A 184 -0.59 -16.73 18.35
C ALA A 184 0.32 -16.01 17.35
N GLY A 185 0.83 -16.73 16.34
CA GLY A 185 1.61 -16.16 15.24
C GLY A 185 0.83 -15.07 14.49
N PHE A 186 -0.46 -15.31 14.22
CA PHE A 186 -1.32 -14.33 13.54
C PHE A 186 -1.52 -13.07 14.39
N VAL A 187 -1.71 -13.22 15.70
CA VAL A 187 -1.78 -12.07 16.62
C VAL A 187 -0.49 -11.25 16.58
N VAL A 188 0.67 -11.91 16.54
CA VAL A 188 1.98 -11.22 16.42
C VAL A 188 2.11 -10.50 15.07
N VAL A 189 1.62 -11.08 13.97
CA VAL A 189 1.54 -10.39 12.66
C VAL A 189 0.71 -9.12 12.76
N VAL A 190 -0.45 -9.16 13.40
CA VAL A 190 -1.31 -7.98 13.58
C VAL A 190 -0.57 -6.90 14.39
N ILE A 191 0.11 -7.28 15.48
CA ILE A 191 0.93 -6.35 16.28
C ILE A 191 2.03 -5.73 15.41
N ASN A 192 2.76 -6.52 14.63
CA ASN A 192 3.79 -6.02 13.71
C ASN A 192 3.20 -5.02 12.69
N LEU A 193 2.05 -5.30 12.09
CA LEU A 193 1.38 -4.39 11.16
C LEU A 193 0.96 -3.07 11.83
N ILE A 194 0.50 -3.12 13.09
CA ILE A 194 0.20 -1.93 13.90
C ILE A 194 1.48 -1.12 14.12
N LEU A 195 2.58 -1.76 14.56
CA LEU A 195 3.86 -1.10 14.79
C LEU A 195 4.42 -0.47 13.50
N LEU A 196 4.37 -1.17 12.38
CA LEU A 196 4.77 -0.63 11.07
C LEU A 196 3.90 0.55 10.65
N THR A 197 2.60 0.50 10.91
CA THR A 197 1.67 1.60 10.64
C THR A 197 2.00 2.82 11.51
N VAL A 198 2.27 2.62 12.81
CA VAL A 198 2.71 3.68 13.73
C VAL A 198 4.05 4.26 13.28
N ALA A 199 5.04 3.43 12.96
CA ALA A 199 6.35 3.85 12.47
C ALA A 199 6.23 4.66 11.17
N THR A 200 5.38 4.21 10.24
CA THR A 200 5.13 4.92 8.97
C THR A 200 4.42 6.25 9.23
N ARG A 201 3.45 6.31 10.16
CA ARG A 201 2.81 7.56 10.58
C ARG A 201 3.79 8.52 11.26
N MET A 202 4.73 8.02 12.06
CA MET A 202 5.77 8.82 12.69
C MET A 202 6.79 9.32 11.67
N GLU A 203 7.30 8.46 10.80
CA GLU A 203 8.17 8.85 9.67
C GLU A 203 7.47 9.89 8.80
N LYS A 204 6.17 9.72 8.57
CA LYS A 204 5.34 10.66 7.83
C LYS A 204 5.17 11.96 8.59
N ARG A 205 4.87 11.99 9.90
CA ARG A 205 4.77 13.22 10.69
C ARG A 205 6.10 13.99 10.74
N GLU A 206 7.22 13.28 10.84
CA GLU A 206 8.57 13.82 10.71
C GLU A 206 8.79 14.42 9.31
N ARG A 207 8.33 13.73 8.25
CA ARG A 207 8.36 14.27 6.88
C ARG A 207 7.40 15.45 6.70
N THR A 208 6.20 15.41 7.26
CA THR A 208 5.16 16.44 7.13
C THR A 208 5.57 17.71 7.84
N GLN A 209 6.23 17.66 9.00
CA GLN A 209 6.86 18.86 9.59
C GLN A 209 7.90 19.51 8.67
N VAL A 210 8.55 18.72 7.79
CA VAL A 210 9.51 19.20 6.79
C VAL A 210 8.84 19.51 5.43
N LEU A 211 7.66 18.95 5.15
CA LEU A 211 6.90 19.08 3.89
C LEU A 211 5.78 20.13 3.97
N ASP A 212 5.35 20.57 5.16
CA ASP A 212 4.17 21.43 5.32
C ASP A 212 4.33 22.79 4.61
N GLU A 213 5.58 23.25 4.50
CA GLU A 213 5.93 24.49 3.79
C GLU A 213 6.14 24.26 2.28
N LYS A 214 6.64 23.07 1.90
CA LYS A 214 6.99 22.70 0.50
C LYS A 214 5.81 22.13 -0.29
N THR A 215 4.82 21.55 0.38
CA THR A 215 3.68 20.85 -0.24
C THR A 215 2.48 21.77 -0.41
N ARG A 216 2.32 22.80 0.43
CA ARG A 216 1.29 23.84 0.27
C ARG A 216 1.45 24.65 -1.02
N THR A 217 2.65 24.72 -1.58
CA THR A 217 2.97 25.41 -2.84
C THR A 217 2.94 24.48 -4.05
N MET A 218 3.31 23.20 -3.92
CA MET A 218 3.26 22.20 -5.02
C MET A 218 1.88 21.55 -5.24
N ALA A 219 0.97 21.57 -4.26
CA ALA A 219 -0.35 20.93 -4.36
C ALA A 219 -1.33 21.63 -5.33
N LYS A 220 -0.99 22.81 -5.86
CA LYS A 220 -1.80 23.51 -6.87
C LYS A 220 -1.47 23.12 -8.31
N THR A 221 -0.36 22.44 -8.58
CA THR A 221 0.03 22.13 -9.96
C THR A 221 -0.54 20.77 -10.38
N LYS A 222 -1.38 20.78 -11.44
CA LYS A 222 -1.86 19.60 -12.20
C LYS A 222 -3.06 18.83 -11.62
N TRP A 223 -3.96 19.53 -10.92
CA TRP A 223 -5.28 19.00 -10.50
C TRP A 223 -6.10 18.42 -11.66
N ASN A 224 -5.96 19.01 -12.86
CA ASN A 224 -6.63 18.57 -14.08
C ASN A 224 -6.30 17.11 -14.45
N ILE A 225 -5.06 16.64 -14.17
CA ILE A 225 -4.66 15.26 -14.43
C ILE A 225 -5.33 14.30 -13.44
N LEU A 226 -5.40 14.68 -12.15
CA LEU A 226 -6.11 13.89 -11.14
C LEU A 226 -7.61 13.85 -11.41
N PHE A 227 -8.20 14.96 -11.85
CA PHE A 227 -9.60 15.01 -12.27
C PHE A 227 -9.87 14.11 -13.49
N ALA A 228 -8.97 14.07 -14.48
CA ALA A 228 -9.07 13.12 -15.58
C ALA A 228 -9.04 11.66 -15.09
N THR A 229 -8.20 11.32 -14.10
CA THR A 229 -8.18 9.96 -13.54
C THR A 229 -9.48 9.57 -12.83
N PHE A 230 -10.17 10.54 -12.22
CA PHE A 230 -11.50 10.35 -11.66
C PHE A 230 -12.54 10.04 -12.75
N VAL A 231 -12.58 10.85 -13.81
CA VAL A 231 -13.54 10.66 -14.92
C VAL A 231 -13.36 9.28 -15.58
N LEU A 232 -12.12 8.88 -15.86
CA LEU A 232 -11.83 7.56 -16.44
C LEU A 232 -12.20 6.42 -15.48
N SER A 233 -12.00 6.59 -14.17
CA SER A 233 -12.43 5.60 -13.17
C SER A 233 -13.95 5.47 -13.09
N CYS A 234 -14.70 6.58 -13.21
CA CYS A 234 -16.17 6.55 -13.26
C CYS A 234 -16.69 5.88 -14.53
N LEU A 235 -16.07 6.14 -15.69
CA LEU A 235 -16.42 5.49 -16.94
C LEU A 235 -16.17 3.98 -16.86
N SER A 236 -15.05 3.56 -16.27
CA SER A 236 -14.72 2.16 -16.03
C SER A 236 -15.72 1.47 -15.10
N LEU A 237 -16.12 2.14 -14.02
CA LEU A 237 -17.16 1.63 -13.11
C LEU A 237 -18.48 1.41 -13.84
N ALA A 238 -18.90 2.37 -14.67
CA ALA A 238 -20.14 2.25 -15.44
C ALA A 238 -20.09 1.07 -16.42
N THR A 239 -18.97 0.85 -17.10
CA THR A 239 -18.82 -0.25 -18.07
C THR A 239 -18.78 -1.62 -17.40
N LEU A 240 -18.15 -1.73 -16.22
CA LEU A 240 -18.19 -2.95 -15.39
C LEU A 240 -19.61 -3.27 -14.90
N ILE A 241 -20.37 -2.26 -14.46
CA ILE A 241 -21.79 -2.44 -14.07
C ILE A 241 -22.62 -2.88 -15.27
N VAL A 242 -22.44 -2.26 -16.44
CA VAL A 242 -23.13 -2.68 -17.67
C VAL A 242 -22.78 -4.12 -18.02
N SER A 243 -21.51 -4.51 -18.00
CA SER A 243 -21.09 -5.89 -18.23
C SER A 243 -21.76 -6.85 -17.23
N PHE A 244 -21.78 -6.52 -15.94
CA PHE A 244 -22.37 -7.35 -14.89
C PHE A 244 -23.88 -7.56 -15.06
N CYS A 245 -24.61 -6.50 -15.44
CA CYS A 245 -26.07 -6.50 -15.43
C CYS A 245 -26.73 -6.86 -16.77
N THR A 246 -25.97 -6.94 -17.87
CA THR A 246 -26.56 -7.12 -19.21
C THR A 246 -26.52 -8.59 -19.68
N PRO A 247 -27.56 -9.05 -20.39
CA PRO A 247 -27.69 -10.44 -20.81
C PRO A 247 -26.98 -10.76 -22.14
N TYR A 248 -25.80 -10.17 -22.40
CA TYR A 248 -25.07 -10.33 -23.66
C TYR A 248 -23.65 -10.84 -23.46
N TRP A 249 -23.46 -11.81 -22.56
CA TRP A 249 -22.18 -12.51 -22.39
C TRP A 249 -21.98 -13.60 -23.45
N VAL A 250 -23.06 -14.28 -23.81
CA VAL A 250 -23.11 -15.26 -24.90
C VAL A 250 -24.24 -14.89 -25.83
N ILE A 251 -23.95 -14.96 -27.13
CA ILE A 251 -24.93 -14.86 -28.21
C ILE A 251 -24.75 -16.12 -29.05
N ALA A 252 -25.83 -16.84 -29.30
CA ALA A 252 -25.78 -18.07 -30.04
C ALA A 252 -27.04 -18.30 -30.87
N GLN A 253 -26.92 -19.20 -31.84
CA GLN A 253 -28.06 -19.76 -32.55
C GLN A 253 -28.15 -21.26 -32.29
N ALA A 254 -29.37 -21.79 -32.34
CA ALA A 254 -29.64 -23.22 -32.30
C ALA A 254 -30.49 -23.62 -33.51
N SER A 255 -30.07 -24.65 -34.23
CA SER A 255 -30.79 -25.17 -35.39
C SER A 255 -31.57 -26.43 -35.02
N GLU A 256 -32.75 -26.59 -35.64
CA GLU A 256 -33.64 -27.74 -35.51
C GLU A 256 -34.13 -28.12 -36.92
N GLN A 257 -34.16 -29.42 -37.26
CA GLN A 257 -34.42 -29.89 -38.62
C GLN A 257 -35.79 -29.50 -39.18
N THR A 258 -36.79 -29.35 -38.30
CA THR A 258 -38.19 -29.04 -38.64
C THR A 258 -38.55 -27.58 -38.42
N ALA A 259 -37.60 -26.74 -37.99
CA ALA A 259 -37.87 -25.35 -37.65
C ALA A 259 -37.94 -24.44 -38.89
N TYR A 260 -38.76 -23.39 -38.79
CA TYR A 260 -38.89 -22.37 -39.85
C TYR A 260 -37.58 -21.58 -40.06
N LYS A 261 -36.84 -21.30 -38.98
CA LYS A 261 -35.48 -20.71 -38.99
C LYS A 261 -34.74 -21.06 -37.69
N ASN A 262 -33.44 -20.78 -37.63
CA ASN A 262 -32.66 -20.97 -36.40
C ASN A 262 -33.24 -20.18 -35.23
N SER A 263 -33.24 -20.78 -34.05
CA SER A 263 -33.64 -20.14 -32.79
C SER A 263 -32.49 -19.30 -32.23
N ASP A 264 -32.80 -18.13 -31.68
CA ASP A 264 -31.81 -17.18 -31.19
C ASP A 264 -31.71 -17.27 -29.65
N ILE A 265 -30.49 -17.34 -29.13
CA ILE A 265 -30.19 -17.49 -27.71
C ILE A 265 -29.23 -16.38 -27.30
N GLN A 266 -29.53 -15.70 -26.20
CA GLN A 266 -28.63 -14.73 -25.61
C GLN A 266 -28.78 -14.75 -24.09
N TYR A 267 -27.67 -14.74 -23.35
CA TYR A 267 -27.72 -14.68 -21.89
C TYR A 267 -26.49 -14.01 -21.30
N GLY A 268 -26.64 -13.53 -20.06
CA GLY A 268 -25.62 -12.88 -19.25
C GLY A 268 -24.97 -13.83 -18.25
N LEU A 269 -24.70 -13.34 -17.04
CA LEU A 269 -24.19 -14.18 -15.95
C LEU A 269 -25.28 -14.87 -15.14
N PHE A 270 -26.52 -14.37 -15.18
CA PHE A 270 -27.61 -14.83 -14.31
C PHE A 270 -28.90 -15.15 -15.07
N ALA A 271 -29.18 -14.43 -16.16
CA ALA A 271 -30.42 -14.53 -16.90
C ALA A 271 -30.20 -14.24 -18.39
N GLY A 272 -31.17 -14.62 -19.21
CA GLY A 272 -31.17 -14.42 -20.65
C GLY A 272 -32.52 -14.67 -21.28
N SER A 273 -32.51 -14.89 -22.59
CA SER A 273 -33.72 -15.11 -23.38
C SER A 273 -33.45 -16.10 -24.50
N LEU A 274 -34.45 -16.92 -24.79
CA LEU A 274 -34.52 -17.83 -25.93
C LEU A 274 -35.69 -17.42 -26.82
N THR A 275 -35.43 -17.21 -28.11
CA THR A 275 -36.47 -17.02 -29.13
C THR A 275 -36.54 -18.28 -29.97
N ARG A 276 -37.55 -19.12 -29.73
CA ARG A 276 -37.79 -20.35 -30.49
C ARG A 276 -38.52 -20.04 -31.80
N ASN A 277 -37.94 -20.51 -32.90
CA ASN A 277 -38.41 -20.24 -34.26
C ASN A 277 -38.91 -21.51 -34.98
N VAL A 278 -39.58 -22.40 -34.25
CA VAL A 278 -40.12 -23.67 -34.77
C VAL A 278 -41.27 -23.43 -35.75
N LEU A 279 -42.12 -22.43 -35.47
CA LEU A 279 -43.26 -22.03 -36.30
C LEU A 279 -42.98 -20.68 -36.98
N ALA A 280 -43.83 -20.30 -37.93
CA ALA A 280 -43.75 -18.98 -38.58
C ALA A 280 -43.86 -17.81 -37.59
N THR A 281 -44.54 -18.02 -36.46
CA THR A 281 -44.60 -17.07 -35.33
C THR A 281 -43.59 -17.47 -34.24
N PRO A 282 -42.65 -16.58 -33.87
CA PRO A 282 -41.65 -16.86 -32.85
C PRO A 282 -42.28 -16.94 -31.45
N VAL A 283 -41.72 -17.81 -30.60
CA VAL A 283 -42.10 -17.94 -29.17
C VAL A 283 -40.91 -17.53 -28.30
N PHE A 284 -41.17 -16.73 -27.27
CA PHE A 284 -40.15 -16.15 -26.40
C PHE A 284 -40.18 -16.81 -25.02
N TYR A 285 -39.00 -17.13 -24.49
CA TYR A 285 -38.79 -17.67 -23.16
C TYR A 285 -37.70 -16.88 -22.44
N ASP A 286 -37.95 -16.61 -21.15
CA ASP A 286 -36.92 -16.08 -20.26
C ASP A 286 -36.09 -17.25 -19.73
N LEU A 287 -34.77 -17.09 -19.73
CA LEU A 287 -33.83 -18.06 -19.20
C LEU A 287 -33.28 -17.57 -17.87
N THR A 288 -33.21 -18.44 -16.88
CA THR A 288 -32.55 -18.15 -15.61
C THR A 288 -31.54 -19.26 -15.29
N LEU A 289 -30.34 -18.86 -14.87
CA LEU A 289 -29.32 -19.80 -14.46
C LEU A 289 -29.72 -20.51 -13.16
N ILE A 290 -29.43 -21.80 -13.08
CA ILE A 290 -29.49 -22.60 -11.86
C ILE A 290 -28.20 -23.41 -11.73
N CYS A 291 -27.71 -23.59 -10.49
CA CYS A 291 -26.45 -24.25 -10.19
C CYS A 291 -26.62 -25.27 -9.05
N LEU A 292 -26.20 -26.50 -9.28
CA LEU A 292 -26.12 -27.56 -8.27
C LEU A 292 -24.67 -27.67 -7.77
N TYR A 293 -24.34 -26.93 -6.71
CA TYR A 293 -22.95 -26.81 -6.23
C TYR A 293 -22.33 -28.13 -5.76
N GLU A 294 -23.11 -29.04 -5.19
CA GLU A 294 -22.65 -30.38 -4.78
C GLU A 294 -22.16 -31.23 -5.96
N HIS A 295 -22.65 -30.92 -7.16
CA HIS A 295 -22.32 -31.63 -8.39
C HIS A 295 -21.42 -30.81 -9.33
N ASN A 296 -21.15 -29.55 -8.99
CA ASN A 296 -20.36 -28.59 -9.76
C ASN A 296 -20.90 -28.32 -11.18
N VAL A 297 -22.21 -28.33 -11.35
CA VAL A 297 -22.88 -28.10 -12.64
C VAL A 297 -23.86 -26.93 -12.57
N CYS A 298 -23.98 -26.18 -13.67
CA CYS A 298 -25.02 -25.19 -13.89
C CYS A 298 -25.58 -25.32 -15.31
N ALA A 299 -26.81 -24.84 -15.50
CA ALA A 299 -27.41 -24.65 -16.81
C ALA A 299 -28.48 -23.55 -16.74
N TYR A 300 -28.82 -23.01 -17.91
CA TYR A 300 -29.93 -22.08 -18.07
C TYR A 300 -31.23 -22.84 -18.32
N SER A 301 -32.25 -22.51 -17.53
CA SER A 301 -33.57 -23.10 -17.62
C SER A 301 -34.63 -22.03 -17.88
N CYS A 302 -35.67 -22.43 -18.61
CA CYS A 302 -36.88 -21.65 -18.88
C CYS A 302 -37.97 -21.79 -17.81
N GLN A 303 -37.76 -22.65 -16.79
CA GLN A 303 -38.74 -22.87 -15.72
C GLN A 303 -38.82 -21.65 -14.80
N LYS A 304 -40.04 -21.32 -14.36
CA LYS A 304 -40.31 -20.10 -13.57
C LYS A 304 -39.91 -20.25 -12.10
N GLU A 305 -40.14 -21.43 -11.52
CA GLU A 305 -39.86 -21.70 -10.11
C GLU A 305 -38.46 -22.29 -9.93
N GLU A 306 -37.79 -21.96 -8.82
CA GLU A 306 -36.44 -22.48 -8.52
C GLU A 306 -36.42 -23.99 -8.30
N ALA A 307 -37.40 -24.53 -7.56
CA ALA A 307 -37.52 -25.96 -7.32
C ALA A 307 -37.66 -26.78 -8.62
N LEU A 308 -38.41 -26.24 -9.60
CA LEU A 308 -38.57 -26.87 -10.92
C LEU A 308 -37.27 -26.86 -11.71
N ARG A 309 -36.50 -25.77 -11.63
CA ARG A 309 -35.17 -25.66 -12.25
C ARG A 309 -34.17 -26.64 -11.65
N GLU A 310 -34.18 -26.83 -10.33
CA GLU A 310 -33.34 -27.82 -9.66
C GLU A 310 -33.71 -29.25 -10.06
N SER A 311 -35.01 -29.58 -10.04
CA SER A 311 -35.47 -30.91 -10.45
C SER A 311 -35.19 -31.20 -11.92
N GLU A 312 -35.27 -30.20 -12.80
CA GLU A 312 -34.94 -30.32 -14.22
C GLU A 312 -33.47 -30.70 -14.43
N LEU A 313 -32.54 -30.05 -13.72
CA LEU A 313 -31.11 -30.39 -13.80
C LEU A 313 -30.81 -31.78 -13.23
N LEU A 314 -31.42 -32.14 -12.10
CA LEU A 314 -31.26 -33.46 -11.51
C LEU A 314 -31.80 -34.58 -12.42
N ALA A 315 -32.96 -34.37 -13.05
CA ALA A 315 -33.55 -35.28 -14.02
C ALA A 315 -32.61 -35.49 -15.22
N MET A 316 -32.07 -34.41 -15.80
CA MET A 316 -31.11 -34.49 -16.90
C MET A 316 -29.83 -35.26 -16.53
N MET A 317 -29.31 -35.08 -15.32
CA MET A 317 -28.16 -35.85 -14.81
C MET A 317 -28.49 -37.34 -14.59
N ALA A 318 -29.75 -37.66 -14.27
CA ALA A 318 -30.24 -39.03 -14.13
C ALA A 318 -30.61 -39.69 -15.47
N GLY A 319 -30.63 -38.95 -16.59
CA GLY A 319 -31.07 -39.43 -17.89
C GLY A 319 -32.59 -39.44 -18.07
N GLU A 320 -33.30 -38.71 -17.22
CA GLU A 320 -34.74 -38.51 -17.30
C GLU A 320 -35.07 -37.32 -18.21
N LYS A 321 -36.22 -37.38 -18.88
CA LYS A 321 -36.67 -36.31 -19.78
C LYS A 321 -37.07 -35.07 -18.94
N PRO A 322 -36.50 -33.88 -19.22
CA PRO A 322 -36.87 -32.67 -18.50
C PRO A 322 -38.31 -32.21 -18.84
N GLU A 323 -38.91 -31.47 -17.92
CA GLU A 323 -40.25 -30.90 -18.08
C GLU A 323 -40.25 -29.78 -19.14
N GLU A 324 -41.28 -29.72 -19.98
CA GLU A 324 -41.35 -28.73 -21.06
C GLU A 324 -41.51 -27.30 -20.52
N CYS A 325 -40.91 -26.33 -21.22
CA CYS A 325 -41.03 -24.92 -20.86
C CYS A 325 -42.50 -24.48 -20.86
N PRO A 326 -42.98 -23.79 -19.80
CA PRO A 326 -44.35 -23.32 -19.75
C PRO A 326 -44.61 -22.30 -20.87
N LEU A 327 -45.62 -22.57 -21.71
CA LEU A 327 -46.07 -21.65 -22.77
C LEU A 327 -46.53 -20.33 -22.15
N ALA A 328 -46.04 -19.20 -22.68
CA ALA A 328 -46.38 -17.86 -22.20
C ALA A 328 -47.87 -17.48 -22.36
N THR A 329 -48.69 -18.31 -23.01
CA THR A 329 -50.14 -18.13 -23.10
C THR A 329 -50.86 -19.45 -22.81
N GLY A 330 -51.79 -19.41 -21.85
CA GLY A 330 -52.48 -20.57 -21.30
C GLY A 330 -53.44 -21.28 -22.26
N ARG A 331 -52.90 -21.99 -23.25
CA ARG A 331 -53.61 -23.10 -23.92
C ARG A 331 -52.81 -24.37 -23.70
N LEU A 332 -53.34 -25.24 -22.85
CA LEU A 332 -52.96 -26.64 -22.81
C LEU A 332 -53.10 -27.22 -24.22
N ALA A 333 -51.99 -27.53 -24.86
CA ALA A 333 -51.96 -28.61 -25.83
C ALA A 333 -51.71 -29.88 -25.04
N THR A 334 -52.77 -30.65 -24.78
CA THR A 334 -52.65 -32.04 -24.32
C THR A 334 -51.96 -32.82 -25.43
N VAL A 335 -50.67 -33.09 -25.27
CA VAL A 335 -49.94 -34.08 -26.05
C VAL A 335 -49.88 -35.34 -25.20
N ASP A 336 -50.37 -36.45 -25.76
CA ASP A 336 -50.51 -37.75 -25.12
C ASP A 336 -49.17 -38.25 -24.53
N THR A 337 -49.09 -38.32 -23.21
CA THR A 337 -48.06 -39.04 -22.46
C THR A 337 -48.28 -40.54 -22.56
N THR A 338 -47.83 -41.16 -23.65
CA THR A 338 -47.55 -42.60 -23.69
C THR A 338 -46.31 -42.89 -24.53
N THR A 339 -45.14 -42.54 -24.02
CA THR A 339 -43.88 -43.21 -24.35
C THR A 339 -42.89 -42.97 -23.22
N SER A 340 -42.36 -44.05 -22.65
CA SER A 340 -41.15 -44.03 -21.82
C SER A 340 -39.94 -44.04 -22.76
N PRO A 341 -39.03 -43.05 -22.69
CA PRO A 341 -37.65 -43.27 -23.07
C PRO A 341 -36.76 -42.98 -21.86
N THR A 342 -36.08 -44.00 -21.35
CA THR A 342 -34.91 -43.78 -20.49
C THR A 342 -33.81 -43.21 -21.38
N GLY A 343 -33.62 -41.90 -21.32
CA GLY A 343 -32.56 -41.20 -22.05
C GLY A 343 -31.18 -41.53 -21.47
N ARG A 344 -30.13 -41.23 -22.24
CA ARG A 344 -28.75 -41.34 -21.75
C ARG A 344 -28.48 -40.20 -20.76
N ALA A 345 -28.04 -40.54 -19.55
CA ALA A 345 -27.56 -39.57 -18.57
C ALA A 345 -26.48 -38.65 -19.18
N ILE A 346 -26.68 -37.34 -19.04
CA ILE A 346 -25.78 -36.33 -19.62
C ILE A 346 -24.53 -36.23 -18.73
N PRO A 347 -23.32 -36.40 -19.29
CA PRO A 347 -22.10 -36.28 -18.52
C PRO A 347 -21.89 -34.84 -18.02
N ARG A 348 -21.33 -34.70 -16.83
CA ARG A 348 -21.11 -33.40 -16.17
C ARG A 348 -20.29 -32.39 -17.00
N GLU A 349 -19.46 -32.91 -17.90
CA GLU A 349 -18.60 -32.15 -18.80
C GLU A 349 -19.35 -31.35 -19.86
N GLU A 350 -20.63 -31.64 -20.09
CA GLU A 350 -21.47 -30.88 -21.04
C GLU A 350 -22.14 -29.65 -20.37
N PHE A 351 -22.22 -29.63 -19.04
CA PHE A 351 -22.82 -28.53 -18.28
C PHE A 351 -21.83 -27.39 -18.05
N ILE A 352 -22.37 -26.22 -17.67
CA ILE A 352 -21.55 -25.10 -17.23
C ILE A 352 -20.88 -25.47 -15.90
N ASN A 353 -19.55 -25.31 -15.81
CA ASN A 353 -18.82 -25.58 -14.58
C ASN A 353 -19.17 -24.53 -13.50
N ALA A 354 -19.80 -24.97 -12.40
CA ALA A 354 -20.32 -24.06 -11.37
C ALA A 354 -19.21 -23.27 -10.66
N GLY A 355 -18.07 -23.90 -10.35
CA GLY A 355 -16.93 -23.24 -9.73
C GLY A 355 -16.30 -22.17 -10.62
N LEU A 356 -16.17 -22.44 -11.92
CA LEU A 356 -15.60 -21.48 -12.88
C LEU A 356 -16.54 -20.30 -13.15
N TRP A 357 -17.85 -20.56 -13.20
CA TRP A 357 -18.86 -19.49 -13.24
C TRP A 357 -18.84 -18.64 -11.97
N LEU A 358 -18.90 -19.26 -10.79
CA LEU A 358 -18.95 -18.57 -9.50
C LEU A 358 -17.71 -17.72 -9.27
N THR A 359 -16.52 -18.24 -9.60
CA THR A 359 -15.27 -17.47 -9.51
C THR A 359 -15.28 -16.27 -10.47
N THR A 360 -15.80 -16.42 -11.69
CA THR A 360 -15.97 -15.30 -12.63
C THR A 360 -16.86 -14.21 -12.06
N VAL A 361 -18.01 -14.57 -11.48
CA VAL A 361 -18.96 -13.63 -10.85
C VAL A 361 -18.30 -12.90 -9.66
N ILE A 362 -17.60 -13.64 -8.79
CA ILE A 362 -16.91 -13.05 -7.63
C ILE A 362 -15.85 -12.05 -8.08
N PHE A 363 -14.99 -12.40 -9.03
CA PHE A 363 -13.93 -11.51 -9.49
C PHE A 363 -14.45 -10.30 -10.26
N LEU A 364 -15.58 -10.43 -10.98
CA LEU A 364 -16.22 -9.28 -11.61
C LEU A 364 -16.87 -8.34 -10.58
N GLY A 365 -17.48 -8.88 -9.54
CA GLY A 365 -17.97 -8.11 -8.39
C GLY A 365 -16.83 -7.37 -7.68
N LEU A 366 -15.71 -8.04 -7.43
CA LEU A 366 -14.50 -7.43 -6.86
C LEU A 366 -13.92 -6.34 -7.76
N ALA A 367 -13.81 -6.58 -9.07
CA ALA A 367 -13.35 -5.59 -10.04
C ALA A 367 -14.23 -4.33 -10.00
N THR A 368 -15.55 -4.50 -9.95
CA THR A 368 -16.53 -3.41 -9.84
C THR A 368 -16.36 -2.62 -8.53
N ALA A 369 -16.20 -3.32 -7.40
CA ALA A 369 -15.98 -2.68 -6.09
C ALA A 369 -14.66 -1.89 -6.05
N PHE A 370 -13.58 -2.45 -6.59
CA PHE A 370 -12.28 -1.78 -6.66
C PHE A 370 -12.28 -0.62 -7.65
N ALA A 371 -13.05 -0.67 -8.74
CA ALA A 371 -13.25 0.47 -9.63
C ALA A 371 -13.97 1.62 -8.92
N GLY A 372 -14.99 1.30 -8.10
CA GLY A 372 -15.66 2.27 -7.24
C GLY A 372 -14.73 2.90 -6.20
N ALA A 373 -13.85 2.10 -5.60
CA ALA A 373 -12.80 2.59 -4.70
C ALA A 373 -11.81 3.51 -5.44
N SER A 374 -11.35 3.11 -6.64
CA SER A 374 -10.47 3.93 -7.48
C SER A 374 -11.09 5.28 -7.82
N ALA A 375 -12.37 5.31 -8.22
CA ALA A 375 -13.10 6.55 -8.49
C ALA A 375 -13.20 7.42 -7.23
N SER A 376 -13.60 6.84 -6.11
CA SER A 376 -13.74 7.53 -4.82
C SER A 376 -12.42 8.12 -4.33
N PHE A 377 -11.32 7.38 -4.44
CA PHE A 377 -10.01 7.90 -4.04
C PHE A 377 -9.45 8.91 -5.04
N SER A 378 -9.78 8.80 -6.32
CA SER A 378 -9.40 9.81 -7.31
C SER A 378 -10.06 11.16 -6.98
N ILE A 379 -11.35 11.19 -6.64
CA ILE A 379 -12.03 12.42 -6.22
C ILE A 379 -11.54 12.93 -4.86
N ILE A 380 -11.17 12.06 -3.92
CA ILE A 380 -10.56 12.48 -2.65
C ILE A 380 -9.17 13.09 -2.89
N ASN A 381 -8.36 12.55 -3.81
CA ASN A 381 -7.07 13.16 -4.18
C ASN A 381 -7.23 14.53 -4.85
N VAL A 382 -8.30 14.69 -5.62
CA VAL A 382 -8.72 15.96 -6.18
C VAL A 382 -9.10 16.92 -5.04
N LEU A 383 -10.01 16.55 -4.13
CA LEU A 383 -10.57 17.50 -3.15
C LEU A 383 -9.67 17.77 -1.93
N PHE A 384 -8.94 16.77 -1.45
CA PHE A 384 -8.34 16.80 -0.11
C PHE A 384 -6.85 16.48 -0.09
N ASN A 385 -6.25 16.02 -1.19
CA ASN A 385 -4.86 15.59 -1.27
C ASN A 385 -4.43 14.76 -0.04
N PRO A 386 -5.12 13.64 0.23
CA PRO A 386 -4.94 12.85 1.44
C PRO A 386 -3.54 12.25 1.44
N VAL A 387 -2.99 12.14 2.64
CA VAL A 387 -1.58 11.79 2.80
C VAL A 387 -1.41 10.30 3.14
N GLU A 388 -2.49 9.58 3.41
CA GLU A 388 -2.53 8.14 3.72
C GLU A 388 -2.14 7.32 2.48
N PRO A 389 -1.24 6.31 2.57
CA PRO A 389 -0.76 5.57 1.41
C PRO A 389 -1.88 5.02 0.52
N VAL A 390 -2.93 4.46 1.14
CA VAL A 390 -4.09 3.85 0.46
C VAL A 390 -4.95 4.89 -0.26
N PHE A 391 -5.06 6.09 0.29
CA PHE A 391 -5.92 7.16 -0.25
C PHE A 391 -5.14 8.17 -1.09
N SER A 392 -3.81 8.17 -1.03
CA SER A 392 -2.93 9.09 -1.76
C SER A 392 -2.80 8.74 -3.25
N VAL A 393 -2.10 9.58 -4.01
CA VAL A 393 -1.71 9.32 -5.41
C VAL A 393 -0.99 7.97 -5.56
N PHE A 394 -0.20 7.55 -4.56
CA PHE A 394 0.42 6.22 -4.55
C PHE A 394 -0.62 5.10 -4.51
N GLY A 395 -1.66 5.26 -3.69
CA GLY A 395 -2.79 4.34 -3.61
C GLY A 395 -3.54 4.21 -4.94
N LEU A 396 -3.63 5.29 -5.72
CA LEU A 396 -4.25 5.24 -7.05
C LEU A 396 -3.55 4.25 -7.99
N TYR A 397 -2.22 4.11 -7.94
CA TYR A 397 -1.53 3.07 -8.74
C TYR A 397 -1.97 1.66 -8.34
N ILE A 398 -2.15 1.41 -7.04
CA ILE A 398 -2.58 0.12 -6.51
C ILE A 398 -4.00 -0.18 -6.95
N TRP A 399 -4.94 0.73 -6.73
CA TRP A 399 -6.35 0.51 -7.05
C TRP A 399 -6.58 0.32 -8.55
N ASN A 400 -5.92 1.12 -9.40
CA ASN A 400 -5.97 0.92 -10.85
C ASN A 400 -5.35 -0.43 -11.26
N GLY A 401 -4.22 -0.84 -10.66
CA GLY A 401 -3.58 -2.12 -10.94
C GLY A 401 -4.43 -3.34 -10.52
N VAL A 402 -5.08 -3.29 -9.36
CA VAL A 402 -5.96 -4.37 -8.88
C VAL A 402 -7.18 -4.52 -9.77
N VAL A 403 -7.78 -3.42 -10.26
CA VAL A 403 -8.91 -3.51 -11.20
C VAL A 403 -8.47 -4.14 -12.52
N ILE A 404 -7.31 -3.78 -13.06
CA ILE A 404 -6.75 -4.41 -14.26
C ILE A 404 -6.57 -5.91 -14.04
N GLY A 405 -5.94 -6.31 -12.94
CA GLY A 405 -5.69 -7.72 -12.63
C GLY A 405 -6.98 -8.53 -12.46
N ALA A 406 -7.96 -8.00 -11.71
CA ALA A 406 -9.25 -8.66 -11.52
C ALA A 406 -10.04 -8.77 -12.83
N THR A 407 -10.06 -7.71 -13.65
CA THR A 407 -10.76 -7.72 -14.95
C THR A 407 -10.12 -8.69 -15.95
N LEU A 408 -8.78 -8.73 -16.02
CA LEU A 408 -8.07 -9.72 -16.84
C LEU A 408 -8.39 -11.15 -16.41
N LEU A 409 -8.44 -11.40 -15.09
CA LEU A 409 -8.78 -12.72 -14.57
C LEU A 409 -10.21 -13.13 -14.95
N VAL A 410 -11.19 -12.22 -14.84
CA VAL A 410 -12.58 -12.47 -15.30
C VAL A 410 -12.61 -12.89 -16.77
N MET A 411 -11.89 -12.17 -17.63
CA MET A 411 -11.84 -12.48 -19.06
C MET A 411 -11.21 -13.84 -19.33
N ILE A 412 -10.14 -14.20 -18.61
CA ILE A 412 -9.49 -15.52 -18.73
C ILE A 412 -10.43 -16.65 -18.26
N LEU A 413 -11.06 -16.48 -17.09
CA LEU A 413 -11.95 -17.48 -16.50
C LEU A 413 -13.16 -17.73 -17.42
N TRP A 414 -13.84 -16.66 -17.84
CA TRP A 414 -14.98 -16.79 -18.76
C TRP A 414 -14.56 -17.25 -20.15
N GLY A 415 -13.44 -16.75 -20.68
CA GLY A 415 -12.92 -17.17 -21.98
C GLY A 415 -12.57 -18.66 -22.01
N THR A 416 -12.05 -19.19 -20.90
CA THR A 416 -11.80 -20.62 -20.73
C THR A 416 -13.12 -21.39 -20.65
N LEU A 417 -14.06 -20.95 -19.80
CA LEU A 417 -15.39 -21.56 -19.67
C LEU A 417 -16.12 -21.62 -21.02
N PHE A 418 -16.06 -20.52 -21.78
CA PHE A 418 -16.67 -20.42 -23.10
C PHE A 418 -15.98 -21.36 -24.10
N GLY A 419 -14.65 -21.36 -24.15
CA GLY A 419 -13.89 -22.20 -25.07
C GLY A 419 -14.09 -23.69 -24.82
N THR A 420 -14.15 -24.12 -23.56
CA THR A 420 -14.25 -25.53 -23.18
C THR A 420 -15.68 -26.07 -23.19
N TYR A 421 -16.66 -25.28 -22.75
CA TYR A 421 -18.05 -25.75 -22.57
C TYR A 421 -19.01 -25.09 -23.57
N LEU A 422 -19.03 -23.75 -23.62
CA LEU A 422 -20.11 -23.01 -24.29
C LEU A 422 -19.99 -22.92 -25.81
N SER A 423 -18.81 -23.16 -26.37
CA SER A 423 -18.56 -23.13 -27.82
C SER A 423 -19.24 -24.29 -28.56
N ILE A 424 -19.51 -25.39 -27.85
CA ILE A 424 -20.13 -26.61 -28.38
C ILE A 424 -21.59 -26.68 -27.90
N ASN A 425 -21.82 -26.53 -26.58
CA ASN A 425 -23.15 -26.53 -26.01
C ASN A 425 -23.38 -25.22 -25.27
N VAL A 426 -24.38 -24.44 -25.69
CA VAL A 426 -24.65 -23.13 -25.08
C VAL A 426 -25.21 -23.23 -23.66
N GLY A 427 -25.32 -24.43 -23.07
CA GLY A 427 -25.60 -24.62 -21.66
C GLY A 427 -27.04 -24.26 -21.28
N ILE A 428 -27.97 -24.37 -22.23
CA ILE A 428 -29.42 -24.32 -21.98
C ILE A 428 -29.97 -25.74 -21.95
N THR A 429 -31.03 -26.00 -21.19
CA THR A 429 -31.61 -27.35 -21.06
C THR A 429 -31.95 -27.98 -22.41
N ASP A 430 -32.53 -27.21 -23.34
CA ASP A 430 -32.86 -27.64 -24.72
C ASP A 430 -31.67 -28.17 -25.53
N THR A 431 -30.48 -27.58 -25.37
CA THR A 431 -29.29 -27.97 -26.17
C THR A 431 -28.48 -29.07 -25.49
N LEU A 432 -28.69 -29.29 -24.19
CA LEU A 432 -28.05 -30.36 -23.41
C LEU A 432 -28.75 -31.71 -23.62
N THR A 433 -30.06 -31.72 -23.84
CA THR A 433 -30.82 -32.95 -24.04
C THR A 433 -30.56 -33.63 -25.39
N PRO A 434 -30.02 -34.86 -25.44
CA PRO A 434 -29.73 -35.58 -26.69
C PRO A 434 -30.96 -35.94 -27.51
N GLU A 435 -32.13 -35.99 -26.87
CA GLU A 435 -33.42 -36.31 -27.48
C GLU A 435 -34.11 -35.08 -28.07
N ALA A 436 -33.62 -33.87 -27.77
CA ALA A 436 -34.13 -32.64 -28.35
C ALA A 436 -33.41 -32.35 -29.69
N PRO A 437 -34.12 -31.84 -30.70
CA PRO A 437 -33.56 -31.65 -32.05
C PRO A 437 -32.67 -30.40 -32.17
N TYR A 438 -32.28 -29.76 -31.06
CA TYR A 438 -31.57 -28.48 -31.04
C TYR A 438 -30.05 -28.67 -31.00
N ASN A 439 -29.37 -28.25 -32.07
CA ASN A 439 -27.91 -28.22 -32.12
C ASN A 439 -27.41 -26.77 -32.07
N SER A 440 -26.48 -26.46 -31.16
CA SER A 440 -25.82 -25.15 -31.05
C SER A 440 -24.31 -25.17 -31.36
N ALA A 441 -23.77 -26.33 -31.76
CA ALA A 441 -22.33 -26.54 -31.89
C ALA A 441 -21.69 -25.59 -32.90
N GLY A 442 -20.71 -24.81 -32.44
CA GLY A 442 -20.00 -23.83 -33.25
C GLY A 442 -20.82 -22.59 -33.63
N MET A 443 -22.05 -22.46 -33.13
CA MET A 443 -22.94 -21.32 -33.39
C MET A 443 -23.00 -20.33 -32.22
N ALA A 444 -22.16 -20.51 -31.20
CA ALA A 444 -22.02 -19.61 -30.07
C ALA A 444 -20.86 -18.61 -30.27
N ALA A 445 -21.04 -17.40 -29.79
CA ALA A 445 -20.04 -16.34 -29.77
C ALA A 445 -20.06 -15.58 -28.44
N LEU A 446 -18.91 -15.03 -28.06
CA LEU A 446 -18.79 -14.10 -26.95
C LEU A 446 -19.52 -12.80 -27.31
N GLY A 447 -20.45 -12.38 -26.46
CA GLY A 447 -21.28 -11.20 -26.68
C GLY A 447 -20.67 -9.88 -26.20
N ALA A 448 -21.42 -8.80 -26.37
CA ALA A 448 -20.96 -7.44 -26.07
C ALA A 448 -20.57 -7.23 -24.60
N SER A 449 -21.26 -7.88 -23.65
CA SER A 449 -20.98 -7.76 -22.21
C SER A 449 -19.61 -8.32 -21.84
N TYR A 450 -19.08 -9.28 -22.61
CA TYR A 450 -17.71 -9.78 -22.45
C TYR A 450 -16.71 -8.81 -23.09
N TRP A 451 -16.93 -8.41 -24.34
CA TRP A 451 -15.96 -7.57 -25.08
C TRP A 451 -15.80 -6.16 -24.48
N ILE A 452 -16.83 -5.63 -23.83
CA ILE A 452 -16.73 -4.33 -23.15
C ILE A 452 -15.72 -4.34 -21.99
N LEU A 453 -15.33 -5.51 -21.47
CA LEU A 453 -14.32 -5.63 -20.38
C LEU A 453 -12.91 -5.18 -20.81
N PHE A 454 -12.63 -5.09 -22.11
CA PHE A 454 -11.40 -4.45 -22.59
C PHE A 454 -11.35 -2.95 -22.27
N LEU A 455 -12.50 -2.29 -22.16
CA LEU A 455 -12.58 -0.86 -21.91
C LEU A 455 -12.08 -0.50 -20.48
N PRO A 456 -12.52 -1.15 -19.38
CA PRO A 456 -11.90 -1.02 -18.07
C PRO A 456 -10.37 -1.20 -18.06
N LEU A 457 -9.84 -2.20 -18.80
CA LEU A 457 -8.40 -2.42 -18.88
C LEU A 457 -7.67 -1.22 -19.49
N LEU A 458 -8.19 -0.69 -20.59
CA LEU A 458 -7.64 0.48 -21.26
C LEU A 458 -7.76 1.74 -20.41
N LEU A 459 -8.90 1.95 -19.74
CA LEU A 459 -9.14 3.12 -18.89
C LEU A 459 -8.24 3.14 -17.66
N HIS A 460 -8.10 2.02 -16.95
CA HIS A 460 -7.20 1.93 -15.80
C HIS A 460 -5.72 1.94 -16.21
N GLY A 461 -5.37 1.37 -17.37
CA GLY A 461 -4.02 1.51 -17.95
C GLY A 461 -3.70 2.97 -18.29
N SER A 462 -4.68 3.69 -18.87
CA SER A 462 -4.58 5.12 -19.15
C SER A 462 -4.44 5.94 -17.87
N ASN A 463 -5.15 5.59 -16.79
CA ASN A 463 -4.98 6.21 -15.48
C ASN A 463 -3.55 6.06 -14.97
N ILE A 464 -2.97 4.85 -15.02
CA ILE A 464 -1.57 4.65 -14.64
C ILE A 464 -0.65 5.51 -15.51
N GLY A 465 -0.90 5.57 -16.83
CA GLY A 465 -0.19 6.43 -17.77
C GLY A 465 -0.28 7.91 -17.40
N LEU A 466 -1.46 8.42 -17.06
CA LEU A 466 -1.70 9.80 -16.61
C LEU A 466 -0.98 10.10 -15.29
N LEU A 467 -0.97 9.15 -14.35
CA LEU A 467 -0.25 9.30 -13.08
C LEU A 467 1.27 9.31 -13.29
N LEU A 468 1.79 8.45 -14.18
CA LEU A 468 3.21 8.45 -14.59
C LEU A 468 3.57 9.75 -15.31
N TRP A 469 2.70 10.24 -16.20
CA TRP A 469 2.87 11.52 -16.86
C TRP A 469 2.87 12.66 -15.84
N ARG A 470 1.92 12.68 -14.90
CA ARG A 470 1.90 13.65 -13.79
C ARG A 470 3.23 13.64 -13.03
N GLN A 471 3.79 12.47 -12.74
CA GLN A 471 5.09 12.35 -12.06
C GLN A 471 6.23 12.88 -12.92
N TYR A 472 6.27 12.52 -14.20
CA TYR A 472 7.26 13.00 -15.17
C TYR A 472 7.23 14.54 -15.29
N GLU A 473 6.04 15.10 -15.36
CA GLU A 473 5.76 16.52 -15.44
C GLU A 473 6.16 17.29 -14.17
N ILE A 474 5.97 16.70 -12.99
CA ILE A 474 6.46 17.24 -11.72
C ILE A 474 8.00 17.20 -11.68
N ASN A 475 8.61 16.14 -12.23
CA ASN A 475 10.06 16.00 -12.27
C ASN A 475 10.74 16.91 -13.31
N ARG A 476 10.00 17.36 -14.34
CA ARG A 476 10.48 18.29 -15.38
C ARG A 476 10.36 19.76 -15.01
N GLU A 477 9.42 20.09 -14.14
CA GLU A 477 9.42 21.42 -13.55
C GLU A 477 10.74 21.57 -12.79
N PRO A 478 11.55 22.61 -13.09
CA PRO A 478 12.65 22.93 -12.19
C PRO A 478 12.00 23.05 -10.81
N PRO A 479 12.62 22.48 -9.74
CA PRO A 479 12.06 22.63 -8.40
C PRO A 479 11.73 24.11 -8.25
N PRO A 480 10.56 24.48 -7.69
CA PRO A 480 10.33 25.87 -7.36
C PRO A 480 11.62 26.35 -6.70
N THR A 481 12.09 27.53 -7.05
CA THR A 481 13.16 28.20 -6.32
C THR A 481 12.63 28.57 -4.93
N THR A 482 12.15 27.57 -4.18
CA THR A 482 12.35 27.47 -2.76
C THR A 482 13.86 27.49 -2.59
N ILE A 483 14.37 28.69 -2.43
CA ILE A 483 15.63 28.90 -1.75
C ILE A 483 15.44 28.17 -0.43
N ASN A 484 15.90 26.93 -0.37
CA ASN A 484 15.77 26.10 0.82
C ASN A 484 16.87 26.57 1.74
N VAL A 485 16.65 27.71 2.37
CA VAL A 485 17.62 28.29 3.28
C VAL A 485 17.44 27.67 4.67
N ASP A 486 17.22 26.36 4.72
CA ASP A 486 17.12 25.64 5.99
C ASP A 486 18.49 25.41 6.63
N LYS A 487 19.58 25.64 5.89
CA LYS A 487 20.96 25.85 6.36
C LYS A 487 21.73 26.66 5.31
N SER A 488 21.65 27.99 5.35
CA SER A 488 22.77 28.79 4.85
C SER A 488 23.67 29.07 6.03
N ASP A 489 24.84 28.43 6.09
CA ASP A 489 25.85 28.82 7.06
C ASP A 489 26.35 30.22 6.68
N LEU A 490 25.90 31.24 7.42
CA LEU A 490 26.07 32.65 7.07
C LEU A 490 27.24 33.27 7.87
N THR A 491 28.46 33.01 7.44
CA THR A 491 29.65 33.52 8.15
C THR A 491 29.84 35.03 8.00
N ILE A 492 29.79 35.75 9.12
CA ILE A 492 29.82 37.22 9.23
C ILE A 492 31.01 37.64 10.11
N TRP A 493 31.87 38.53 9.62
CA TRP A 493 33.12 38.90 10.29
C TRP A 493 33.06 40.31 10.85
N LEU A 494 33.12 40.44 12.16
CA LEU A 494 32.97 41.71 12.84
C LEU A 494 34.20 41.94 13.73
N ASP A 495 34.71 43.18 13.85
CA ASP A 495 35.69 43.63 14.86
C ASP A 495 35.03 44.50 15.98
N ASN A 496 35.68 44.63 17.14
CA ASN A 496 35.36 45.20 18.46
C ASN A 496 34.60 46.55 18.48
N ALA A 497 33.40 46.54 17.91
CA ALA A 497 32.56 47.70 17.71
C ALA A 497 31.10 47.47 18.18
N GLY A 498 30.80 46.34 18.83
CA GLY A 498 29.47 45.99 19.36
C GLY A 498 28.77 44.81 18.67
N LYS A 499 29.54 43.82 18.24
CA LYS A 499 29.15 42.66 17.40
C LYS A 499 28.24 41.68 18.11
N THR A 500 28.70 41.20 19.25
CA THR A 500 27.94 40.28 20.10
C THR A 500 26.66 40.96 20.56
N THR A 501 26.71 42.26 20.85
CA THR A 501 25.53 43.09 21.14
C THR A 501 24.56 43.13 19.97
N TYR A 502 25.05 43.35 18.74
CA TYR A 502 24.20 43.37 17.53
C TYR A 502 23.56 42.00 17.27
N LEU A 503 24.32 40.91 17.44
CA LEU A 503 23.82 39.55 17.32
C LEU A 503 22.73 39.24 18.36
N GLU A 504 22.94 39.62 19.62
CA GLU A 504 21.94 39.43 20.68
C GLU A 504 20.69 40.29 20.45
N ALA A 505 20.83 41.52 19.95
CA ALA A 505 19.70 42.36 19.55
C ALA A 505 18.91 41.74 18.39
N ALA A 506 19.60 41.19 17.38
CA ALA A 506 18.98 40.52 16.26
C ALA A 506 18.23 39.25 16.70
N LYS A 507 18.83 38.40 17.55
CA LYS A 507 18.14 37.23 18.14
C LYS A 507 16.90 37.64 18.91
N THR A 508 16.97 38.72 19.69
CA THR A 508 15.84 39.22 20.48
C THR A 508 14.68 39.70 19.59
N LYS A 509 14.97 40.33 18.45
CA LYS A 509 13.92 40.78 17.50
C LYS A 509 13.32 39.64 16.67
N PHE A 510 14.13 38.69 16.24
CA PHE A 510 13.73 37.73 15.20
C PHE A 510 13.48 36.30 15.69
N THR A 511 13.90 35.95 16.91
CA THR A 511 13.65 34.62 17.50
C THR A 511 12.50 34.69 18.50
N LYS A 512 11.38 34.01 18.19
CA LYS A 512 10.21 33.94 19.07
C LYS A 512 10.59 33.38 20.45
N ASN A 513 10.17 34.07 21.51
CA ASN A 513 10.41 33.71 22.92
C ASN A 513 11.88 33.73 23.37
N TYR A 514 12.80 34.34 22.61
CA TYR A 514 14.16 34.57 23.09
C TYR A 514 14.20 35.78 24.03
N ARG A 515 14.75 35.57 25.24
CA ARG A 515 15.07 36.67 26.16
C ARG A 515 16.54 37.03 25.95
N GLY A 516 16.78 38.23 25.42
CA GLY A 516 18.13 38.74 25.20
C GLY A 516 18.98 38.74 26.46
N MET A 517 20.28 38.50 26.29
CA MET A 517 21.25 38.61 27.39
C MET A 517 21.32 40.07 27.86
N ASN A 518 21.48 40.29 29.18
CA ASN A 518 21.72 41.62 29.70
C ASN A 518 23.05 42.16 29.11
N PRO A 519 23.08 43.36 28.48
CA PRO A 519 24.29 43.92 27.87
C PRO A 519 25.49 43.99 28.82
N SER A 520 25.26 44.19 30.12
CA SER A 520 26.34 44.23 31.14
C SER A 520 27.03 42.89 31.39
N LYS A 521 26.48 41.77 30.85
CA LYS A 521 27.06 40.43 30.94
C LYS A 521 27.81 40.00 29.67
N ILE A 522 27.80 40.82 28.62
CA ILE A 522 28.52 40.55 27.38
C ILE A 522 30.01 40.84 27.61
N THR A 523 30.83 39.80 27.68
CA THR A 523 32.29 39.91 27.79
C THR A 523 32.95 39.83 26.42
N THR A 524 34.24 40.18 26.34
CA THR A 524 35.04 40.02 25.10
C THR A 524 35.01 38.58 24.59
N THR A 525 34.65 38.38 23.33
CA THR A 525 34.59 37.05 22.70
C THR A 525 36.00 36.45 22.57
N VAL A 526 36.29 35.41 23.36
CA VAL A 526 37.50 34.59 23.23
C VAL A 526 37.19 33.44 22.26
N GLY A 527 37.56 33.61 20.99
CA GLY A 527 37.34 32.59 19.95
C GLY A 527 36.14 32.90 19.03
N LEU A 528 35.14 32.01 19.02
CA LEU A 528 33.99 32.03 18.10
C LEU A 528 32.69 31.80 18.88
N ASN A 529 31.68 32.62 18.62
CA ASN A 529 30.31 32.43 19.06
C ASN A 529 29.38 32.22 17.85
N ILE A 530 28.43 31.29 17.91
CA ILE A 530 27.50 31.02 16.81
C ILE A 530 26.08 31.38 17.26
N GLY A 531 25.43 32.28 16.53
CA GLY A 531 24.02 32.64 16.71
C GLY A 531 23.18 32.24 15.53
N GLN A 532 21.91 31.89 15.75
CA GLN A 532 20.99 31.52 14.67
C GLN A 532 19.73 32.37 14.70
N ILE A 533 19.27 32.77 13.53
CA ILE A 533 18.04 33.53 13.32
C ILE A 533 17.29 32.94 12.13
N ASP A 534 15.99 32.69 12.31
CA ASP A 534 15.09 32.22 11.24
C ASP A 534 14.19 33.38 10.79
N LEU A 535 14.32 33.86 9.55
CA LEU A 535 13.55 34.98 9.00
C LEU A 535 13.08 34.69 7.56
N HIS A 536 11.78 34.78 7.29
CA HIS A 536 11.20 34.57 5.93
C HIS A 536 11.61 33.25 5.25
N GLY A 537 11.66 32.14 6.00
CA GLY A 537 12.10 30.83 5.51
C GLY A 537 13.61 30.72 5.33
N ILE A 538 14.38 31.63 5.95
CA ILE A 538 15.84 31.69 5.91
C ILE A 538 16.44 31.53 7.28
N ARG A 539 17.14 30.41 7.49
CA ARG A 539 18.02 30.18 8.63
C ARG A 539 19.39 30.76 8.36
N MET A 540 19.73 31.79 9.12
CA MET A 540 21.02 32.46 9.11
C MET A 540 21.82 32.03 10.33
N SER A 541 22.96 31.37 10.11
CA SER A 541 23.94 31.09 11.16
C SER A 541 24.98 32.21 11.19
N PHE A 542 24.95 33.10 12.18
CA PHE A 542 25.94 34.16 12.42
C PHE A 542 27.15 33.59 13.16
N TRP A 543 28.34 33.89 12.66
CA TRP A 543 29.60 33.48 13.26
C TRP A 543 30.25 34.71 13.89
N ASP A 544 30.01 35.01 15.16
CA ASP A 544 30.61 36.15 15.85
C ASP A 544 32.05 35.82 16.27
N LEU A 545 33.01 36.43 15.58
CA LEU A 545 34.42 36.11 15.69
C LEU A 545 35.16 37.18 16.49
N GLY A 546 36.16 36.73 17.26
CA GLY A 546 37.04 37.60 18.04
C GLY A 546 37.67 38.68 17.15
N GLY A 547 37.62 39.93 17.63
CA GLY A 547 38.14 41.09 16.90
C GLY A 547 39.60 41.43 17.20
N GLN A 548 40.10 40.90 18.32
CA GLN A 548 41.48 41.08 18.75
C GLN A 548 42.45 40.69 17.63
N GLN A 549 43.52 41.46 17.48
CA GLN A 549 44.49 41.32 16.39
C GLN A 549 45.05 39.89 16.29
N GLU A 550 45.24 39.21 17.43
CA GLU A 550 45.70 37.82 17.49
C GLU A 550 44.70 36.81 16.89
N LEU A 551 43.39 37.13 16.94
CA LEU A 551 42.30 36.27 16.47
C LEU A 551 41.90 36.55 15.02
N GLN A 552 42.34 37.68 14.42
CA GLN A 552 42.06 38.03 13.02
C GLN A 552 42.61 36.98 12.03
N SER A 553 43.65 36.24 12.42
CA SER A 553 44.21 35.12 11.63
C SER A 553 43.22 33.95 11.42
N LEU A 554 42.16 33.86 12.23
CA LEU A 554 41.11 32.86 12.05
C LEU A 554 40.11 33.26 10.96
N TRP A 555 40.17 34.50 10.47
CA TRP A 555 39.20 35.05 9.54
C TRP A 555 39.16 34.35 8.18
N ASP A 556 40.35 34.03 7.68
CA ASP A 556 40.50 33.36 6.39
C ASP A 556 39.82 31.98 6.33
N LYS A 557 39.67 31.31 7.48
CA LYS A 557 39.14 29.94 7.54
C LYS A 557 37.66 29.83 7.19
N TYR A 558 36.88 30.91 7.30
CA TYR A 558 35.43 30.84 7.09
C TYR A 558 34.92 31.77 5.99
N TYR A 559 35.77 32.57 5.33
CA TYR A 559 35.37 33.35 4.14
C TYR A 559 34.85 32.47 3.00
N SER A 560 35.42 31.26 2.84
CA SER A 560 35.00 30.28 1.84
C SER A 560 33.56 29.76 2.06
N GLU A 561 33.00 30.01 3.24
CA GLU A 561 31.64 29.58 3.62
C GLU A 561 30.68 30.77 3.82
N SER A 562 31.17 32.02 3.78
CA SER A 562 30.37 33.24 3.95
C SER A 562 29.40 33.51 2.79
N HIS A 563 28.10 33.61 3.08
CA HIS A 563 27.10 34.02 2.09
C HIS A 563 26.84 35.54 2.06
N ALA A 564 27.17 36.26 3.13
CA ALA A 564 27.25 37.71 3.22
C ALA A 564 28.17 38.09 4.39
N VAL A 565 28.72 39.31 4.36
CA VAL A 565 29.56 39.86 5.42
C VAL A 565 28.85 41.05 6.03
N ILE A 566 28.73 41.09 7.36
CA ILE A 566 28.45 42.31 8.10
C ILE A 566 29.77 42.80 8.66
N TYR A 567 30.07 44.07 8.55
CA TYR A 567 31.24 44.74 9.12
C TYR A 567 30.76 45.86 10.05
N VAL A 568 31.04 45.79 11.35
CA VAL A 568 30.54 46.76 12.35
C VAL A 568 31.66 47.71 12.73
N VAL A 569 31.35 49.00 12.71
CA VAL A 569 32.27 50.10 12.97
C VAL A 569 31.80 50.83 14.21
N ASP A 570 32.71 51.11 15.12
CA ASP A 570 32.43 51.90 16.31
C ASP A 570 32.42 53.38 15.91
N SER A 571 31.22 53.96 15.79
CA SER A 571 31.11 55.33 15.31
C SER A 571 31.60 56.36 16.32
N ASN A 572 31.74 55.99 17.59
CA ASN A 572 32.24 56.90 18.62
C ASN A 572 33.78 56.90 18.70
N ASP A 573 34.45 55.94 18.06
CA ASP A 573 35.90 55.78 18.12
C ASP A 573 36.58 56.34 16.86
N ARG A 574 36.77 57.67 16.87
CA ARG A 574 37.40 58.39 15.74
C ARG A 574 38.86 58.02 15.56
N GLU A 575 39.57 57.72 16.64
CA GLU A 575 41.01 57.42 16.64
C GLU A 575 41.30 56.08 15.97
N ARG A 576 40.47 55.05 16.19
CA ARG A 576 40.63 53.72 15.58
C ARG A 576 40.02 53.58 14.17
N MET A 577 39.53 54.66 13.57
CA MET A 577 38.95 54.60 12.23
C MET A 577 39.97 54.16 11.17
N HIS A 578 41.23 54.62 11.28
CA HIS A 578 42.30 54.21 10.36
C HIS A 578 42.63 52.72 10.48
N GLU A 579 42.79 52.23 11.71
CA GLU A 579 43.04 50.82 12.00
C GLU A 579 41.90 49.94 11.46
N THR A 580 40.65 50.35 11.72
CA THR A 580 39.44 49.68 11.23
C THR A 580 39.44 49.61 9.70
N LYS A 581 39.79 50.70 9.01
CA LYS A 581 39.92 50.71 7.55
C LYS A 581 40.96 49.71 7.06
N GLU A 582 42.14 49.66 7.68
CA GLU A 582 43.17 48.69 7.26
C GLU A 582 42.72 47.24 7.44
N VAL A 583 42.02 46.93 8.53
CA VAL A 583 41.42 45.60 8.77
C VAL A 583 40.39 45.29 7.69
N PHE A 584 39.53 46.26 7.37
CA PHE A 584 38.53 46.12 6.31
C PHE A 584 39.17 45.85 4.94
N ASP A 585 40.20 46.60 4.57
CA ASP A 585 40.91 46.45 3.30
C ASP A 585 41.54 45.06 3.16
N ARG A 586 42.18 44.56 4.23
CA ARG A 586 42.73 43.19 4.26
C ARG A 586 41.64 42.13 4.09
N MET A 587 40.53 42.28 4.81
CA MET A 587 39.39 41.35 4.73
C MET A 587 38.80 41.34 3.32
N ILE A 588 38.43 42.51 2.78
CA ILE A 588 37.66 42.62 1.55
C ILE A 588 38.47 42.26 0.29
N ALA A 589 39.80 42.36 0.37
CA ALA A 589 40.74 41.93 -0.68
C ALA A 589 40.83 40.40 -0.83
N ASN A 590 40.32 39.61 0.12
CA ASN A 590 40.36 38.16 0.03
C ASN A 590 39.45 37.63 -1.10
N GLU A 591 40.00 36.77 -1.97
CA GLU A 591 39.32 36.22 -3.15
C GLU A 591 38.04 35.44 -2.80
N TYR A 592 37.99 34.78 -1.63
CA TYR A 592 36.82 34.03 -1.17
C TYR A 592 35.61 34.93 -0.86
N LEU A 593 35.81 36.24 -0.73
CA LEU A 593 34.74 37.23 -0.53
C LEU A 593 34.30 37.91 -1.84
N SER A 594 34.89 37.55 -2.97
CA SER A 594 34.50 38.11 -4.26
C SER A 594 33.01 37.87 -4.56
N GLY A 595 32.27 38.95 -4.85
CA GLY A 595 30.83 38.90 -5.12
C GLY A 595 29.93 38.67 -3.89
N VAL A 596 30.48 38.56 -2.68
CA VAL A 596 29.69 38.36 -1.45
C VAL A 596 29.08 39.68 -0.98
N PRO A 597 27.76 39.77 -0.72
CA PRO A 597 27.13 40.98 -0.19
C PRO A 597 27.80 41.49 1.08
N LEU A 598 27.95 42.81 1.19
CA LEU A 598 28.62 43.49 2.29
C LEU A 598 27.68 44.51 2.97
N LEU A 599 27.46 44.35 4.26
CA LEU A 599 26.73 45.29 5.11
C LEU A 599 27.69 45.97 6.09
N VAL A 600 27.95 47.26 5.92
CA VAL A 600 28.74 48.06 6.86
C VAL A 600 27.80 48.79 7.83
N LEU A 601 27.97 48.53 9.12
CA LEU A 601 27.15 49.09 10.18
C LEU A 601 27.92 50.16 10.95
N ALA A 602 27.49 51.42 10.83
CA ALA A 602 27.94 52.50 11.69
C ALA A 602 27.23 52.39 13.05
N ASN A 603 27.84 51.69 14.01
CA ASN A 603 27.24 51.34 15.29
C ASN A 603 27.52 52.37 16.38
N LYS A 604 26.78 52.31 17.49
CA LYS A 604 26.79 53.24 18.63
C LYS A 604 26.25 54.63 18.32
N GLN A 605 25.25 54.69 17.43
CA GLN A 605 24.56 55.94 17.08
C GLN A 605 23.71 56.50 18.23
N ASP A 606 23.57 55.76 19.33
CA ASP A 606 22.95 56.21 20.59
C ASP A 606 23.84 57.18 21.39
N LEU A 607 25.14 57.27 21.08
CA LEU A 607 26.08 58.14 21.79
C LEU A 607 26.13 59.55 21.17
N PRO A 608 26.28 60.60 21.99
CA PRO A 608 26.50 61.96 21.49
C PRO A 608 27.85 62.05 20.76
N ASP A 609 27.95 62.95 19.78
CA ASP A 609 29.16 63.25 19.00
C ASP A 609 29.77 62.08 18.19
N CYS A 610 29.05 60.96 18.05
CA CYS A 610 29.44 59.85 17.20
C CYS A 610 29.45 60.22 15.70
N MET A 611 30.27 59.54 14.91
CA MET A 611 30.37 59.73 13.47
C MET A 611 29.09 59.25 12.76
N GLY A 612 28.48 60.12 11.96
CA GLY A 612 27.35 59.72 11.14
C GLY A 612 27.77 58.87 9.93
N VAL A 613 26.80 58.24 9.27
CA VAL A 613 27.03 57.52 7.98
C VAL A 613 27.70 58.41 6.92
N ARG A 614 27.42 59.73 6.95
CA ARG A 614 28.04 60.70 6.03
C ARG A 614 29.56 60.83 6.21
N GLU A 615 30.06 60.62 7.42
CA GLU A 615 31.49 60.66 7.75
C GLU A 615 32.14 59.29 7.51
N ILE A 616 31.45 58.21 7.86
CA ILE A 616 31.98 56.84 7.76
C ILE A 616 32.02 56.33 6.31
N LYS A 617 30.97 56.60 5.52
CA LYS A 617 30.85 56.06 4.17
C LYS A 617 32.02 56.42 3.24
N PRO A 618 32.52 57.68 3.19
CA PRO A 618 33.68 58.04 2.36
C PRO A 618 34.94 57.23 2.69
N VAL A 619 35.19 56.92 3.97
CA VAL A 619 36.39 56.17 4.40
C VAL A 619 36.44 54.79 3.74
N PHE A 620 35.31 54.07 3.75
CA PHE A 620 35.20 52.74 3.14
C PHE A 620 35.01 52.78 1.61
N GLN A 621 34.64 53.93 1.05
CA GLN A 621 34.55 54.11 -0.41
C GLN A 621 35.92 54.20 -1.09
N GLU A 622 36.99 54.56 -0.37
CA GLU A 622 38.36 54.47 -0.89
C GLU A 622 38.73 53.05 -1.33
N ALA A 623 38.20 52.05 -0.61
CA ALA A 623 38.30 50.63 -0.95
C ALA A 623 37.35 50.19 -2.07
N GLY A 624 36.73 51.13 -2.81
CA GLY A 624 35.74 50.84 -3.85
C GLY A 624 36.25 49.88 -4.94
N HIS A 625 37.55 49.94 -5.25
CA HIS A 625 38.21 49.01 -6.17
C HIS A 625 38.24 47.56 -5.64
N LEU A 626 38.33 47.35 -4.32
CA LEU A 626 38.28 46.04 -3.68
C LEU A 626 36.85 45.54 -3.48
N ILE A 627 35.90 46.45 -3.20
CA ILE A 627 34.47 46.13 -3.12
C ILE A 627 33.97 45.61 -4.47
N GLY A 628 34.39 46.21 -5.58
CA GLY A 628 34.05 45.72 -6.91
C GLY A 628 32.53 45.77 -7.18
N ARG A 629 31.94 44.67 -7.67
CA ARG A 629 30.53 44.60 -8.11
C ARG A 629 29.56 44.01 -7.08
N ARG A 630 30.00 43.75 -5.85
CA ARG A 630 29.14 43.13 -4.80
C ARG A 630 28.08 44.12 -4.30
N ASP A 631 26.93 43.61 -3.90
CA ASP A 631 25.91 44.42 -3.20
C ASP A 631 26.52 44.97 -1.90
N CYS A 632 26.47 46.29 -1.71
CA CYS A 632 27.06 46.97 -0.54
C CYS A 632 26.11 48.01 0.04
N LEU A 633 25.89 47.98 1.36
CA LEU A 633 25.12 48.97 2.10
C LEU A 633 25.89 49.46 3.32
N VAL A 634 25.90 50.78 3.54
CA VAL A 634 26.39 51.41 4.76
C VAL A 634 25.20 52.06 5.47
N MET A 635 24.95 51.73 6.73
CA MET A 635 23.78 52.23 7.46
C MET A 635 24.05 52.48 8.95
N PRO A 636 23.28 53.40 9.60
CA PRO A 636 23.42 53.68 11.02
C PRO A 636 22.72 52.60 11.85
N VAL A 637 23.28 52.26 13.00
CA VAL A 637 22.67 51.32 13.95
C VAL A 637 23.02 51.68 15.39
N SER A 638 22.12 51.35 16.32
CA SER A 638 22.49 51.17 17.73
C SER A 638 22.20 49.74 18.13
N ALA A 639 23.26 48.94 18.28
CA ALA A 639 23.15 47.57 18.76
C ALA A 639 22.59 47.48 20.18
N LEU A 640 22.78 48.53 20.99
CA LEU A 640 22.31 48.58 22.38
C LEU A 640 20.79 48.78 22.46
N THR A 641 20.24 49.70 21.67
CA THR A 641 18.79 49.98 21.65
C THR A 641 18.03 49.06 20.68
N GLY A 642 18.74 48.48 19.71
CA GLY A 642 18.19 47.66 18.63
C GLY A 642 17.71 48.47 17.42
N GLU A 643 17.89 49.79 17.40
CA GLU A 643 17.54 50.65 16.25
C GLU A 643 18.43 50.34 15.03
N GLY A 644 17.84 50.20 13.84
CA GLY A 644 18.54 49.86 12.60
C GLY A 644 18.85 48.36 12.40
N VAL A 645 18.64 47.53 13.43
CA VAL A 645 18.95 46.09 13.36
C VAL A 645 18.05 45.38 12.35
N ASP A 646 16.76 45.67 12.34
CA ASP A 646 15.83 44.92 11.49
C ASP A 646 15.92 45.32 10.02
N GLU A 647 16.17 46.59 9.71
CA GLU A 647 16.42 47.06 8.36
C GLU A 647 17.70 46.42 7.80
N GLY A 648 18.77 46.37 8.60
CA GLY A 648 20.03 45.73 8.20
C GLY A 648 19.87 44.24 7.90
N ILE A 649 19.19 43.50 8.77
CA ILE A 649 18.94 42.06 8.59
C ILE A 649 18.02 41.79 7.39
N LYS A 650 16.98 42.61 7.18
CA LYS A 650 16.10 42.49 6.00
C LYS A 650 16.87 42.73 4.70
N TRP A 651 17.69 43.78 4.64
CA TRP A 651 18.54 44.06 3.47
C TRP A 651 19.50 42.90 3.20
N LEU A 652 20.13 42.36 4.25
CA LEU A 652 21.07 41.24 4.13
C LEU A 652 20.38 40.02 3.51
N VAL A 653 19.18 39.69 4.00
CA VAL A 653 18.36 38.61 3.46
C VAL A 653 18.05 38.81 1.97
N GLU A 654 17.64 40.00 1.57
CA GLU A 654 17.35 40.29 0.15
C GLU A 654 18.60 40.17 -0.74
N SER A 655 19.73 40.69 -0.27
CA SER A 655 21.01 40.63 -1.00
C SER A 655 21.51 39.19 -1.12
N ILE A 656 21.35 38.35 -0.08
CA ILE A 656 21.67 36.91 -0.14
C ILE A 656 20.77 36.20 -1.15
N LYS A 657 19.46 36.49 -1.17
CA LYS A 657 18.53 35.92 -2.16
C LYS A 657 18.91 36.29 -3.59
N ARG A 658 19.37 37.53 -3.83
CA ARG A 658 19.87 37.94 -5.16
C ARG A 658 21.16 37.23 -5.53
N ASN A 659 22.07 37.09 -4.57
CA ASN A 659 23.38 36.48 -4.81
C ASN A 659 23.38 34.94 -4.81
N SER A 660 22.25 34.30 -4.51
CA SER A 660 22.16 32.83 -4.41
C SER A 660 22.46 32.11 -5.72
N PHE A 661 22.37 32.78 -6.87
CA PHE A 661 22.77 32.22 -8.16
C PHE A 661 24.29 32.10 -8.31
N THR A 662 25.02 33.08 -7.79
CA THR A 662 26.49 33.14 -7.85
C THR A 662 27.13 32.35 -6.72
N ARG A 663 26.50 32.34 -5.54
CA ARG A 663 26.96 31.58 -4.37
C ARG A 663 25.79 30.80 -3.74
N PRO A 664 25.47 29.61 -4.27
CA PRO A 664 24.36 28.81 -3.79
C PRO A 664 24.61 28.29 -2.36
N PRO A 665 23.58 28.17 -1.50
CA PRO A 665 23.70 27.56 -0.19
C PRO A 665 24.21 26.12 -0.31
N LYS A 666 25.22 25.75 0.49
CA LYS A 666 25.68 24.35 0.56
C LYS A 666 24.56 23.47 1.13
N THR A 667 24.15 22.44 0.38
CA THR A 667 23.33 21.35 0.91
C THR A 667 24.27 20.31 1.52
N GLU A 668 23.99 19.81 2.74
CA GLU A 668 24.82 18.83 3.49
C GLU A 668 25.12 17.48 2.78
N ASP A 669 24.81 17.32 1.50
CA ASP A 669 25.01 16.10 0.71
C ASP A 669 26.21 16.16 -0.26
N THR A 670 27.15 17.11 -0.11
CA THR A 670 28.44 17.13 -0.86
C THR A 670 29.64 17.22 0.05
#